data_AF-A0A094AG03-F1
#
_entry.id   AF-A0A094AG03-F1
#
_cell.length_a   1.000
_cell.length_b   1.000
_cell.length_c   1.000
_cell.angle_alpha   90.00
_cell.angle_beta   90.00
_cell.angle_gamma   90.00
#
_symmetry.space_group_name_H-M   'P 1'
#
loop_
_entity.id
_entity.type
_entity.pdbx_description
1 polymer ?
#
loop_
_entity_poly.entity_id
_entity_poly.type
_entity_poly.pdbx_seq_one_letter_code
_entity_poly.pdbx_strand_id
1 'polypeptide(L)'
;MILNPGARRLVEMSINKTTNREDTAVDTLPYIANYVIMQVPLHAHLELVIMCYQNTKMRPRSPASAAEDDGDDDSDPSTLAAPVVPDNIITSAWEGTEVNGSGNGFRPPSRRDNGETLDAPSRLGVSQPIRRSFESRNSIDVPDTARSRRPSNTIWKPGETRNGSVTKNGSAKSGLVEMKPAEIINDGKMPPHFVARRTKFRSPWSNSLATFVVTLLGILSMGMIVYSFTTRQLDCKGCRMSYMRPAFAKLKDFDTEHTRFASKYSVYLYREATVDEDTMVKGVPILFIPGNAGSYKQVRPIAAEAANYFHDVLRHDENVLKAGTRNLDFFTVDFNEEFTAFHGQAILDQAEYLNEAVAYILSLYHDPRKSERDPDLPDPTSVIILGHSMGGIVARTMLVMPNYQSNSINTIITMSAPHARPPVSFDAQIVEIYENVNRYWREAYSQQWANNNPLWHVTLISIAGGGLDTMVPSDYASLESLVPETHGFTVFTTTVPTVWTGMDHQAILWCDQFRKVVIKSLYDVVDVNRAAQTKPRAERMRIFKKRLLTGMEPFAERTLPRKEPSTLLTLEDGSNSVLGQGKRLALRKFGQSRKPQAYLLPIPTNLADTRFTLLSDQTPDEDGGHGKLEVLFCSVFPLKAGQSATLLSMNIDLSGDKPGSARLACKNAAADVIQLPPSTRESKHPFVGQDDEPVTPFSYLQYELADIADHQFVAIVDKATEPTSGWVVAEFSDNEQSKRVGSLSLRRLLAFGLKIKLPSIRPMVMEVKIPALHSSLLSYNLKVGNQACGDEGQLFTPLVRQYLSKPYESKYFVNVKQANINLHGVAPFMPPPLEPRQGHDGISLQIWTDPTCGSAVDMSLNIDVFGSFGKLYMRYRTIIAAFPLLIVALVIGKQLSIYNDTGIFVSFTEGMDACLRRIIPLVMLCLTVVSWVLSSSSASPVDPALLDSVWVGAYKPGLAREE
;
A
#
# COMPACT_ATOMS: atom_id res chain seq x y z
N MET A 1 -31.41 38.73 1.83
CA MET A 1 -30.83 39.90 2.51
C MET A 1 -29.73 40.50 1.64
N ILE A 2 -29.19 41.66 2.01
CA ILE A 2 -28.42 42.55 1.12
C ILE A 2 -26.98 42.05 0.94
N LEU A 3 -26.48 42.05 -0.30
CA LEU A 3 -25.09 41.71 -0.63
C LEU A 3 -24.15 42.92 -0.44
N ASN A 4 -22.93 42.66 0.02
CA ASN A 4 -21.92 43.67 0.30
C ASN A 4 -21.45 44.37 -1.00
N PRO A 5 -21.48 45.71 -1.10
CA PRO A 5 -21.11 46.44 -2.32
C PRO A 5 -19.66 46.24 -2.79
N GLY A 6 -18.74 45.80 -1.92
CA GLY A 6 -17.36 45.49 -2.33
C GLY A 6 -17.27 44.39 -3.41
N ALA A 7 -18.16 43.39 -3.36
CA ALA A 7 -18.14 42.28 -4.32
C ALA A 7 -18.48 42.71 -5.76
N ARG A 8 -19.32 43.74 -5.95
CA ARG A 8 -19.68 44.23 -7.30
C ARG A 8 -18.48 44.86 -8.02
N ARG A 9 -17.71 45.69 -7.32
CA ARG A 9 -16.52 46.36 -7.90
C ARG A 9 -15.44 45.37 -8.36
N LEU A 10 -15.25 44.26 -7.65
CA LEU A 10 -14.28 43.23 -8.03
C LEU A 10 -14.69 42.49 -9.32
N VAL A 11 -15.98 42.20 -9.50
CA VAL A 11 -16.49 41.57 -10.74
C VAL A 11 -16.37 42.55 -11.92
N GLU A 12 -16.74 43.82 -11.73
CA GLU A 12 -16.64 44.85 -12.77
C GLU A 12 -15.18 45.15 -13.17
N MET A 13 -14.23 45.16 -12.21
CA MET A 13 -12.80 45.30 -12.51
C MET A 13 -12.19 44.10 -13.23
N SER A 14 -12.69 42.89 -12.98
CA SER A 14 -12.21 41.68 -13.66
C SER A 14 -12.62 41.67 -15.14
N ILE A 15 -13.89 41.97 -15.42
CA ILE A 15 -14.45 42.00 -16.78
C ILE A 15 -13.80 43.08 -17.66
N ASN A 16 -13.41 44.23 -17.09
CA ASN A 16 -12.74 45.30 -17.83
C ASN A 16 -11.22 45.11 -18.02
N LYS A 17 -10.61 44.02 -17.52
CA LYS A 17 -9.19 43.71 -17.74
C LYS A 17 -8.92 42.55 -18.72
N THR A 18 -9.91 41.71 -19.01
CA THR A 18 -9.75 40.55 -19.92
C THR A 18 -9.88 40.90 -21.40
N THR A 19 -10.14 42.15 -21.76
CA THR A 19 -10.29 42.61 -23.16
C THR A 19 -8.97 42.97 -23.87
N ASN A 20 -7.79 42.74 -23.25
CA ASN A 20 -6.49 43.08 -23.84
C ASN A 20 -5.33 42.15 -23.42
N ARG A 21 -5.51 40.83 -23.55
CA ARG A 21 -4.48 39.78 -23.82
C ARG A 21 -5.13 38.39 -23.79
N GLU A 22 -4.87 37.57 -24.80
CA GLU A 22 -5.56 36.27 -24.97
C GLU A 22 -4.82 35.08 -24.33
N ASP A 23 -3.51 35.21 -24.06
CA ASP A 23 -2.62 34.06 -23.82
C ASP A 23 -2.67 33.45 -22.39
N THR A 24 -3.40 34.03 -21.43
CA THR A 24 -3.39 33.58 -20.02
C THR A 24 -4.64 32.81 -19.57
N ALA A 25 -5.54 32.44 -20.49
CA ALA A 25 -6.83 31.83 -20.16
C ALA A 25 -6.77 30.30 -19.91
N VAL A 26 -5.75 29.60 -20.41
CA VAL A 26 -5.79 28.12 -20.52
C VAL A 26 -5.52 27.42 -19.17
N ASP A 27 -4.51 27.85 -18.42
CA ASP A 27 -4.07 27.13 -17.21
C ASP A 27 -4.96 27.36 -15.97
N THR A 28 -5.81 28.40 -15.98
CA THR A 28 -6.67 28.74 -14.83
C THR A 28 -8.03 28.04 -14.84
N LEU A 29 -8.51 27.52 -15.98
CA LEU A 29 -9.82 26.87 -16.06
C LEU A 29 -10.00 25.64 -15.14
N PRO A 30 -9.01 24.72 -14.99
CA PRO A 30 -9.12 23.59 -14.08
C PRO A 30 -9.28 24.01 -12.60
N TYR A 31 -8.63 25.11 -12.21
CA TYR A 31 -8.72 25.67 -10.86
C TYR A 31 -10.07 26.36 -10.62
N ILE A 32 -10.56 27.14 -11.59
CA ILE A 32 -11.89 27.80 -11.52
C ILE A 32 -13.01 26.75 -11.38
N ALA A 33 -12.91 25.62 -12.08
CA ALA A 33 -13.88 24.52 -11.97
C ALA A 33 -13.98 23.94 -10.55
N ASN A 34 -12.86 23.80 -9.83
CA ASN A 34 -12.88 23.41 -8.41
C ASN A 34 -13.41 24.54 -7.51
N TYR A 35 -12.95 25.77 -7.72
CA TYR A 35 -13.29 26.93 -6.89
C TYR A 35 -14.80 27.22 -6.86
N VAL A 36 -15.49 27.05 -7.99
CA VAL A 36 -16.95 27.24 -8.10
C VAL A 36 -17.74 26.10 -7.44
N ILE A 37 -17.16 24.90 -7.29
CA ILE A 37 -17.83 23.75 -6.65
C ILE A 37 -17.68 23.79 -5.11
N MET A 38 -16.62 24.40 -4.58
CA MET A 38 -16.30 24.34 -3.15
C MET A 38 -17.01 25.38 -2.26
N GLN A 39 -17.58 26.46 -2.81
CA GLN A 39 -18.23 27.51 -1.99
C GLN A 39 -19.70 27.22 -1.61
N VAL A 40 -19.93 26.13 -0.87
CA VAL A 40 -21.22 25.85 -0.20
C VAL A 40 -20.98 25.58 1.30
N PRO A 41 -21.55 26.37 2.23
CA PRO A 41 -21.32 26.19 3.67
C PRO A 41 -22.04 24.93 4.19
N LEU A 42 -21.29 23.84 4.39
CA LEU A 42 -21.86 22.49 4.55
C LEU A 42 -21.83 21.93 5.99
N HIS A 43 -22.05 22.79 7.00
CA HIS A 43 -21.88 22.44 8.42
C HIS A 43 -22.74 21.23 8.87
N ALA A 44 -23.95 21.07 8.34
CA ALA A 44 -24.91 20.03 8.73
C ALA A 44 -24.61 18.61 8.19
N HIS A 45 -23.67 18.44 7.24
CA HIS A 45 -23.36 17.12 6.68
C HIS A 45 -22.17 16.42 7.36
N LEU A 46 -21.34 17.16 8.10
CA LEU A 46 -20.18 16.59 8.78
C LEU A 46 -20.60 15.56 9.84
N GLU A 47 -21.59 15.89 10.67
CA GLU A 47 -22.19 14.95 11.64
C GLU A 47 -22.75 13.69 10.97
N LEU A 48 -23.37 13.82 9.81
CA LEU A 48 -24.05 12.71 9.13
C LEU A 48 -23.04 11.72 8.51
N VAL A 49 -21.89 12.22 8.03
CA VAL A 49 -20.75 11.39 7.62
C VAL A 49 -20.09 10.72 8.84
N ILE A 50 -19.90 11.44 9.94
CA ILE A 50 -19.37 10.91 11.21
C ILE A 50 -20.29 9.80 11.75
N MET A 51 -21.61 9.99 11.77
CA MET A 51 -22.57 8.97 12.20
C MET A 51 -22.54 7.72 11.30
N CYS A 52 -22.41 7.87 9.98
CA CYS A 52 -22.24 6.70 9.10
C CYS A 52 -20.93 5.94 9.37
N TYR A 53 -19.84 6.63 9.69
CA TYR A 53 -18.55 6.02 10.02
C TYR A 53 -18.51 5.38 11.42
N GLN A 54 -19.24 5.95 12.39
CA GLN A 54 -19.42 5.34 13.71
C GLN A 54 -20.29 4.06 13.63
N ASN A 55 -21.35 4.06 12.83
CA ASN A 55 -22.20 2.88 12.66
C ASN A 55 -21.49 1.69 11.99
N THR A 56 -20.45 1.90 11.16
CA THR A 56 -19.65 0.80 10.62
C THR A 56 -18.67 0.17 11.62
N LYS A 57 -18.39 0.79 12.78
CA LYS A 57 -17.72 0.10 13.91
C LYS A 57 -18.66 -0.91 14.61
N MET A 58 -19.98 -0.87 14.39
CA MET A 58 -20.94 -1.78 15.05
C MET A 58 -21.36 -2.98 14.16
N ARG A 59 -20.53 -4.03 14.18
CA ARG A 59 -20.95 -5.42 13.93
C ARG A 59 -20.44 -6.35 15.04
N PRO A 60 -21.08 -7.51 15.29
CA PRO A 60 -20.79 -8.31 16.48
C PRO A 60 -19.36 -8.86 16.52
N ARG A 61 -18.72 -8.83 17.70
CA ARG A 61 -17.45 -9.52 17.97
C ARG A 61 -17.69 -11.02 18.07
N SER A 62 -16.77 -11.82 17.53
CA SER A 62 -16.67 -13.26 17.83
C SER A 62 -16.22 -13.47 19.28
N PRO A 63 -16.78 -14.42 20.05
CA PRO A 63 -16.41 -14.65 21.44
C PRO A 63 -15.14 -15.49 21.57
N ALA A 64 -13.97 -14.85 21.55
CA ALA A 64 -12.66 -15.49 21.75
C ALA A 64 -11.61 -14.51 22.32
N SER A 65 -11.98 -13.73 23.35
CA SER A 65 -11.07 -12.88 24.13
C SER A 65 -11.80 -12.43 25.40
N ALA A 66 -11.48 -13.03 26.55
CA ALA A 66 -12.11 -12.74 27.84
C ALA A 66 -11.18 -13.12 29.03
N ALA A 67 -10.32 -12.16 29.40
CA ALA A 67 -9.61 -12.00 30.67
C ALA A 67 -9.18 -10.50 30.66
N GLU A 68 -9.61 -9.70 31.64
CA GLU A 68 -8.81 -9.26 32.81
C GLU A 68 -7.78 -8.15 32.46
N ASP A 69 -7.59 -7.09 33.24
CA ASP A 69 -8.44 -6.50 34.30
C ASP A 69 -8.07 -5.00 34.42
N ASP A 70 -9.02 -4.12 34.76
CA ASP A 70 -8.76 -2.66 34.87
C ASP A 70 -8.45 -2.28 36.33
N GLY A 71 -7.17 -2.37 36.71
CA GLY A 71 -6.67 -1.96 38.02
C GLY A 71 -5.92 -0.62 38.00
N ASP A 72 -6.58 0.45 38.45
CA ASP A 72 -5.89 1.66 38.93
C ASP A 72 -5.28 1.37 40.31
N ASP A 73 -4.01 1.76 40.55
CA ASP A 73 -3.48 1.86 41.92
C ASP A 73 -2.40 2.97 42.01
N ASP A 74 -2.50 3.78 43.07
CA ASP A 74 -1.65 4.95 43.35
C ASP A 74 -0.85 4.67 44.63
N SER A 75 0.45 4.39 44.54
CA SER A 75 1.36 4.50 45.71
C SER A 75 2.84 4.57 45.34
N ASP A 76 3.57 5.41 46.08
CA ASP A 76 5.03 5.65 45.97
C ASP A 76 5.77 4.92 47.13
N PRO A 77 7.08 4.60 47.02
CA PRO A 77 7.69 3.48 47.75
C PRO A 77 8.39 3.83 49.08
N SER A 78 8.61 2.83 49.96
CA SER A 78 9.73 2.83 50.92
C SER A 78 10.04 1.47 51.61
N THR A 79 11.29 1.34 52.07
CA THR A 79 11.85 0.43 53.11
C THR A 79 11.93 -1.11 52.91
N LEU A 80 13.14 -1.55 52.53
CA LEU A 80 14.06 -2.44 53.29
C LEU A 80 13.53 -3.69 54.04
N ALA A 81 13.98 -4.90 53.63
CA ALA A 81 14.97 -5.76 54.35
C ALA A 81 14.98 -7.24 53.86
N ALA A 82 16.13 -7.91 53.97
CA ALA A 82 16.32 -9.37 53.76
C ALA A 82 16.72 -10.05 55.10
N PRO A 83 16.75 -11.40 55.26
CA PRO A 83 17.85 -12.22 54.68
C PRO A 83 17.60 -13.76 54.40
N VAL A 84 18.37 -14.33 53.45
CA VAL A 84 19.15 -15.61 53.52
C VAL A 84 18.41 -16.95 53.86
N VAL A 85 18.17 -17.93 52.95
CA VAL A 85 19.08 -18.95 52.27
C VAL A 85 19.04 -20.36 52.95
N PRO A 86 19.30 -21.54 52.30
CA PRO A 86 19.40 -21.93 50.87
C PRO A 86 18.66 -23.27 50.51
N ASP A 87 19.21 -24.04 49.55
CA ASP A 87 18.99 -25.44 49.13
C ASP A 87 17.92 -25.74 48.04
N ASN A 88 18.19 -26.52 46.98
CA ASN A 88 19.45 -27.16 46.55
C ASN A 88 19.53 -27.37 45.00
N ILE A 89 20.70 -27.72 44.46
CA ILE A 89 21.02 -27.74 43.01
C ILE A 89 21.50 -29.15 42.58
N ILE A 90 21.33 -29.54 41.29
CA ILE A 90 22.39 -30.05 40.35
C ILE A 90 21.81 -30.81 39.12
N THR A 91 22.61 -30.80 38.04
CA THR A 91 22.52 -31.32 36.66
C THR A 91 22.19 -32.84 36.53
N SER A 92 22.24 -33.56 35.39
CA SER A 92 22.84 -33.43 34.03
C SER A 92 22.12 -34.44 33.10
N ALA A 93 21.93 -34.26 31.78
CA ALA A 93 22.86 -34.06 30.65
C ALA A 93 23.58 -35.33 30.12
N TRP A 94 23.20 -35.71 28.87
CA TRP A 94 23.96 -36.41 27.80
C TRP A 94 23.99 -37.95 27.63
N GLU A 95 23.80 -38.33 26.36
CA GLU A 95 24.25 -39.47 25.51
C GLU A 95 24.36 -40.95 25.99
N GLY A 96 23.97 -41.87 25.09
CA GLY A 96 24.97 -42.84 24.57
C GLY A 96 24.66 -44.36 24.52
N THR A 97 24.23 -44.84 23.35
CA THR A 97 24.62 -46.12 22.72
C THR A 97 24.00 -47.48 23.15
N GLU A 98 23.60 -48.21 22.10
CA GLU A 98 23.15 -49.60 21.85
C GLU A 98 23.57 -50.78 22.77
N VAL A 99 22.76 -51.87 22.81
CA VAL A 99 23.01 -53.15 22.07
C VAL A 99 21.94 -54.25 22.35
N ASN A 100 21.42 -54.87 21.27
CA ASN A 100 20.73 -56.18 21.10
C ASN A 100 19.62 -56.71 22.05
N GLY A 101 18.51 -57.20 21.45
CA GLY A 101 17.52 -58.06 22.10
C GLY A 101 16.36 -58.54 21.18
N SER A 102 16.48 -59.72 20.57
CA SER A 102 15.43 -60.38 19.75
C SER A 102 14.19 -60.81 20.57
N GLY A 103 12.98 -60.98 20.02
CA GLY A 103 12.49 -60.89 18.64
C GLY A 103 11.14 -61.62 18.46
N ASN A 104 10.58 -61.65 17.23
CA ASN A 104 9.29 -62.23 16.83
C ASN A 104 8.02 -61.54 17.43
N GLY A 105 6.90 -61.41 16.69
CA GLY A 105 6.65 -61.73 15.28
C GLY A 105 5.17 -61.58 14.86
N PHE A 106 4.90 -61.93 13.60
CA PHE A 106 3.59 -62.00 12.93
C PHE A 106 2.83 -60.70 12.57
N ARG A 107 1.95 -60.85 11.57
CA ARG A 107 1.31 -59.81 10.75
C ARG A 107 -0.04 -60.36 10.21
N PRO A 108 -0.83 -59.56 9.47
CA PRO A 108 -2.20 -59.17 9.80
C PRO A 108 -3.28 -60.18 9.31
N PRO A 109 -4.56 -59.79 9.31
CA PRO A 109 -5.31 -59.85 8.05
C PRO A 109 -5.97 -58.51 7.67
N SER A 110 -6.78 -58.50 6.61
CA SER A 110 -7.16 -57.28 5.87
C SER A 110 -8.59 -57.35 5.29
N ARG A 111 -9.02 -56.21 4.72
CA ARG A 111 -10.07 -56.02 3.69
C ARG A 111 -11.56 -56.05 4.09
N ARG A 112 -12.25 -54.99 3.60
CA ARG A 112 -13.58 -54.98 2.92
C ARG A 112 -14.83 -55.26 3.78
N ASP A 113 -16.03 -54.80 3.43
CA ASP A 113 -16.49 -53.83 2.39
C ASP A 113 -17.84 -53.20 2.87
N ASN A 114 -18.26 -52.11 2.21
CA ASN A 114 -19.63 -51.56 2.02
C ASN A 114 -20.82 -52.02 2.90
N GLY A 115 -21.65 -51.05 3.35
CA GLY A 115 -23.04 -51.30 3.78
C GLY A 115 -23.78 -50.03 4.20
N GLU A 116 -25.01 -49.82 3.72
CA GLU A 116 -25.84 -48.63 4.00
C GLU A 116 -27.05 -48.91 4.92
N THR A 117 -27.72 -47.82 5.34
CA THR A 117 -29.15 -47.70 5.72
C THR A 117 -29.70 -48.29 7.04
N LEU A 118 -30.14 -47.33 7.89
CA LEU A 118 -31.49 -47.16 8.47
C LEU A 118 -31.99 -47.97 9.70
N ASP A 119 -32.54 -47.16 10.61
CA ASP A 119 -33.68 -47.34 11.52
C ASP A 119 -33.60 -48.26 12.77
N ALA A 120 -34.31 -47.81 13.81
CA ALA A 120 -34.36 -48.38 15.16
C ALA A 120 -35.67 -49.20 15.39
N PRO A 121 -35.83 -49.86 16.55
CA PRO A 121 -36.62 -49.19 17.60
C PRO A 121 -36.33 -49.55 19.08
N SER A 122 -36.21 -48.51 19.92
CA SER A 122 -36.98 -48.24 21.17
C SER A 122 -37.17 -49.26 22.33
N ARG A 123 -37.30 -48.70 23.56
CA ARG A 123 -37.96 -49.21 24.81
C ARG A 123 -37.10 -50.05 25.80
N LEU A 124 -37.26 -49.97 27.14
CA LEU A 124 -37.87 -48.97 28.07
C LEU A 124 -37.46 -49.23 29.55
N GLY A 125 -37.52 -48.20 30.41
CA GLY A 125 -37.50 -48.26 31.89
C GLY A 125 -37.30 -46.83 32.47
N VAL A 126 -38.30 -46.08 32.96
CA VAL A 126 -39.15 -46.23 34.17
C VAL A 126 -38.30 -46.19 35.45
N SER A 127 -38.49 -45.31 36.45
CA SER A 127 -39.65 -44.51 36.97
C SER A 127 -39.26 -43.03 37.22
N GLN A 128 -40.10 -41.97 37.17
CA GLN A 128 -41.43 -41.58 37.72
C GLN A 128 -41.37 -40.65 38.99
N PRO A 129 -42.37 -39.74 39.24
CA PRO A 129 -42.09 -38.33 39.58
C PRO A 129 -43.01 -37.71 40.69
N ILE A 130 -43.26 -36.39 40.64
CA ILE A 130 -44.38 -35.54 41.23
C ILE A 130 -43.88 -34.47 42.25
N ARG A 131 -44.55 -33.32 42.54
CA ARG A 131 -45.10 -32.15 41.77
C ARG A 131 -45.77 -31.16 42.77
N ARG A 132 -45.80 -29.83 42.49
CA ARG A 132 -46.70 -28.77 43.08
C ARG A 132 -46.45 -28.42 44.59
N SER A 133 -46.85 -27.26 45.18
CA SER A 133 -47.43 -25.97 44.68
C SER A 133 -47.56 -24.86 45.76
N PHE A 134 -47.57 -23.57 45.32
CA PHE A 134 -48.38 -22.40 45.81
C PHE A 134 -48.06 -21.61 47.13
N GLU A 135 -48.06 -20.26 46.99
CA GLU A 135 -48.59 -19.18 47.90
C GLU A 135 -48.00 -18.95 49.34
N SER A 136 -48.09 -17.79 50.02
CA SER A 136 -48.50 -16.37 49.72
C SER A 136 -48.20 -15.39 50.90
N ARG A 137 -47.97 -14.07 50.63
CA ARG A 137 -47.92 -12.88 51.57
C ARG A 137 -46.77 -12.87 52.63
N ASN A 138 -46.30 -11.78 53.28
CA ASN A 138 -46.56 -10.31 53.38
C ASN A 138 -45.29 -9.63 54.05
N SER A 139 -45.07 -8.31 54.28
CA SER A 139 -45.51 -7.00 53.74
C SER A 139 -44.86 -5.80 54.50
N ILE A 140 -44.68 -4.61 53.87
CA ILE A 140 -44.55 -3.22 54.44
C ILE A 140 -43.18 -2.88 55.10
N ASP A 141 -42.43 -1.82 54.72
CA ASP A 141 -42.75 -0.36 54.84
C ASP A 141 -42.06 0.59 53.79
N VAL A 142 -42.26 1.91 53.89
CA VAL A 142 -42.11 2.99 52.84
C VAL A 142 -41.77 4.38 53.50
N PRO A 143 -41.26 5.50 52.89
CA PRO A 143 -40.92 5.91 51.48
C PRO A 143 -39.39 6.33 51.33
N ASP A 144 -38.85 7.17 50.40
CA ASP A 144 -39.40 8.20 49.49
C ASP A 144 -38.47 8.68 48.32
N THR A 145 -39.06 9.46 47.39
CA THR A 145 -38.52 10.38 46.36
C THR A 145 -38.16 9.91 44.93
N ALA A 146 -38.23 10.89 44.01
CA ALA A 146 -37.79 10.92 42.60
C ALA A 146 -38.46 9.95 41.57
N ARG A 147 -39.39 10.48 40.76
CA ARG A 147 -40.05 9.76 39.64
C ARG A 147 -39.46 10.07 38.26
N SER A 148 -39.22 9.02 37.48
CA SER A 148 -39.15 9.10 36.01
C SER A 148 -40.55 9.14 35.36
N ARG A 149 -40.66 9.66 34.13
CA ARG A 149 -41.86 9.55 33.26
C ARG A 149 -41.51 9.41 31.77
N ARG A 150 -41.72 8.21 31.25
CA ARG A 150 -42.52 8.00 30.02
C ARG A 150 -43.89 7.44 30.46
N PRO A 151 -44.95 7.51 29.64
CA PRO A 151 -45.31 6.30 28.89
C PRO A 151 -45.89 6.60 27.48
N SER A 152 -46.65 5.67 26.93
CA SER A 152 -46.94 5.52 25.49
C SER A 152 -48.42 5.55 25.11
N ASN A 153 -48.68 5.96 23.86
CA ASN A 153 -49.67 5.39 22.92
C ASN A 153 -51.20 5.52 23.10
N THR A 154 -51.83 5.52 21.91
CA THR A 154 -53.14 4.94 21.50
C THR A 154 -54.49 5.70 21.66
N ILE A 155 -54.95 6.23 20.50
CA ILE A 155 -56.28 6.09 19.83
C ILE A 155 -57.58 6.25 20.65
N TRP A 156 -58.47 7.20 20.29
CA TRP A 156 -59.81 6.94 19.67
C TRP A 156 -60.55 8.22 19.21
N LYS A 157 -61.74 8.04 18.59
CA LYS A 157 -62.46 8.96 17.67
C LYS A 157 -63.51 9.89 18.34
N PRO A 158 -64.09 10.88 17.62
CA PRO A 158 -64.80 12.03 18.21
C PRO A 158 -66.33 11.87 18.37
N GLY A 159 -66.97 12.85 19.03
CA GLY A 159 -68.43 12.97 19.17
C GLY A 159 -68.95 14.42 19.16
N GLU A 160 -69.89 14.65 18.25
CA GLU A 160 -71.00 15.63 18.15
C GLU A 160 -71.13 16.91 19.02
N THR A 161 -71.45 17.99 18.29
CA THR A 161 -72.39 19.11 18.57
C THR A 161 -72.81 19.47 20.00
N ARG A 162 -72.78 20.78 20.30
CA ARG A 162 -73.86 21.42 21.08
C ARG A 162 -74.04 22.90 20.75
N ASN A 163 -75.28 23.32 20.51
CA ASN A 163 -75.66 24.73 20.40
C ASN A 163 -75.79 25.37 21.79
N GLY A 164 -75.47 26.67 21.88
CA GLY A 164 -75.82 27.56 22.99
C GLY A 164 -76.02 28.97 22.45
N SER A 165 -77.20 29.55 22.66
CA SER A 165 -77.60 30.88 22.17
C SER A 165 -77.93 31.83 23.34
N VAL A 166 -78.59 32.97 23.08
CA VAL A 166 -79.10 33.98 24.07
C VAL A 166 -77.99 34.92 24.63
N THR A 167 -78.03 36.26 24.51
CA THR A 167 -79.01 37.20 23.87
C THR A 167 -78.46 38.62 23.57
N LYS A 168 -79.08 39.29 22.57
CA LYS A 168 -79.49 40.73 22.46
C LYS A 168 -78.49 41.92 22.36
N ASN A 169 -78.61 42.57 21.20
CA ASN A 169 -78.95 44.00 20.94
C ASN A 169 -77.92 45.15 21.12
N GLY A 170 -78.00 46.12 20.18
CA GLY A 170 -77.28 47.42 20.19
C GLY A 170 -76.30 47.59 19.02
N SER A 171 -76.69 47.76 17.74
CA SER A 171 -77.43 48.88 17.12
C SER A 171 -76.75 50.26 17.18
N ALA A 172 -75.87 50.59 16.21
CA ALA A 172 -75.95 51.82 15.38
C ALA A 172 -74.79 52.00 14.36
N LYS A 173 -75.17 52.28 13.10
CA LYS A 173 -74.73 53.33 12.14
C LYS A 173 -73.41 54.14 12.37
N SER A 174 -72.75 54.71 11.35
CA SER A 174 -72.78 54.56 9.86
C SER A 174 -71.82 55.56 9.17
N GLY A 175 -71.16 55.16 8.07
CA GLY A 175 -70.54 56.09 7.08
C GLY A 175 -69.21 56.73 7.50
N LEU A 176 -68.44 57.40 6.64
CA LEU A 176 -68.43 57.58 5.15
C LEU A 176 -66.93 57.80 4.77
N VAL A 177 -66.42 57.51 3.57
CA VAL A 177 -66.62 58.16 2.24
C VAL A 177 -66.10 57.13 1.21
N GLU A 178 -66.90 56.59 0.28
CA GLU A 178 -67.40 57.16 -0.98
C GLU A 178 -66.30 57.53 -2.01
N MET A 179 -66.27 56.79 -3.12
CA MET A 179 -65.71 57.26 -4.40
C MET A 179 -66.65 56.83 -5.53
N LYS A 180 -67.02 57.77 -6.41
CA LYS A 180 -68.06 57.59 -7.43
C LYS A 180 -67.49 57.22 -8.83
N PRO A 181 -68.32 56.71 -9.76
CA PRO A 181 -67.87 55.99 -10.95
C PRO A 181 -67.97 56.81 -12.26
N ALA A 182 -67.76 56.12 -13.38
CA ALA A 182 -68.41 56.28 -14.69
C ALA A 182 -67.58 56.81 -15.91
N GLU A 183 -67.47 55.91 -16.89
CA GLU A 183 -67.74 56.10 -18.34
C GLU A 183 -66.67 56.45 -19.40
N ILE A 184 -66.44 55.45 -20.28
CA ILE A 184 -66.51 55.48 -21.77
C ILE A 184 -65.45 56.26 -22.57
N ILE A 185 -64.65 55.54 -23.40
CA ILE A 185 -64.79 55.47 -24.88
C ILE A 185 -64.14 54.17 -25.43
N ASN A 186 -64.68 53.71 -26.56
CA ASN A 186 -64.59 52.41 -27.25
C ASN A 186 -63.21 51.78 -27.60
N ASP A 187 -63.16 50.46 -27.35
CA ASP A 187 -63.02 49.33 -28.33
C ASP A 187 -61.72 49.14 -29.16
N GLY A 188 -61.36 47.86 -29.34
CA GLY A 188 -60.11 47.42 -29.95
C GLY A 188 -59.87 45.89 -30.05
N LYS A 189 -60.92 45.07 -30.29
CA LYS A 189 -60.86 43.63 -30.68
C LYS A 189 -59.94 42.67 -29.87
N MET A 190 -60.56 41.76 -29.12
CA MET A 190 -59.87 40.57 -28.58
C MET A 190 -59.39 39.60 -29.68
N PRO A 191 -58.28 38.89 -29.42
CA PRO A 191 -58.22 37.43 -29.58
C PRO A 191 -57.90 36.70 -28.26
N PRO A 192 -58.18 35.38 -28.13
CA PRO A 192 -58.42 34.76 -26.81
C PRO A 192 -57.23 34.00 -26.21
N HIS A 193 -56.71 34.45 -25.06
CA HIS A 193 -55.68 33.73 -24.29
C HIS A 193 -55.94 33.63 -22.77
N PHE A 194 -57.16 33.24 -22.38
CA PHE A 194 -57.40 32.61 -21.07
C PHE A 194 -57.98 31.20 -21.23
N VAL A 195 -57.24 30.34 -21.94
CA VAL A 195 -57.37 28.90 -21.72
C VAL A 195 -56.87 28.62 -20.31
N ALA A 196 -57.80 28.49 -19.37
CA ALA A 196 -57.56 27.88 -18.08
C ALA A 196 -57.09 26.44 -18.32
N ARG A 197 -55.77 26.27 -18.50
CA ARG A 197 -55.14 24.98 -18.76
C ARG A 197 -55.33 24.15 -17.51
N ARG A 198 -56.42 23.37 -17.47
CA ARG A 198 -56.77 22.45 -16.38
C ARG A 198 -55.49 21.78 -15.91
N THR A 199 -55.01 22.20 -14.75
CA THR A 199 -54.00 21.49 -14.00
C THR A 199 -54.68 20.18 -13.60
N LYS A 200 -54.53 19.18 -14.48
CA LYS A 200 -54.75 17.78 -14.07
C LYS A 200 -53.92 17.65 -12.81
N PHE A 201 -54.56 17.30 -11.70
CA PHE A 201 -53.88 16.87 -10.47
C PHE A 201 -53.19 15.53 -10.79
N ARG A 202 -52.10 15.61 -11.57
CA ARG A 202 -50.96 14.71 -11.42
C ARG A 202 -50.63 14.77 -9.94
N SER A 203 -50.65 13.62 -9.27
CA SER A 203 -50.27 13.60 -7.86
C SER A 203 -48.85 14.16 -7.75
N PRO A 204 -48.49 14.84 -6.64
CA PRO A 204 -47.11 15.30 -6.42
C PRO A 204 -46.08 14.15 -6.33
N TRP A 205 -46.54 12.91 -6.51
CA TRP A 205 -45.79 11.65 -6.53
C TRP A 205 -45.72 11.02 -7.94
N SER A 206 -46.31 11.63 -8.98
CA SER A 206 -46.30 11.07 -10.34
C SER A 206 -44.95 11.30 -11.03
N ASN A 207 -43.95 10.49 -10.66
CA ASN A 207 -42.65 10.45 -11.31
C ASN A 207 -42.79 10.25 -12.82
N SER A 208 -41.96 10.94 -13.61
CA SER A 208 -41.95 10.73 -15.05
C SER A 208 -41.29 9.39 -15.40
N LEU A 209 -41.63 8.83 -16.56
CA LEU A 209 -40.97 7.62 -17.08
C LEU A 209 -39.45 7.83 -17.23
N ALA A 210 -39.00 9.04 -17.58
CA ALA A 210 -37.58 9.36 -17.67
C ALA A 210 -36.92 9.32 -16.28
N THR A 211 -37.52 9.93 -15.26
CA THR A 211 -37.04 9.86 -13.88
C THR A 211 -36.98 8.41 -13.38
N PHE A 212 -38.01 7.61 -13.65
CA PHE A 212 -38.02 6.19 -13.26
C PHE A 212 -36.90 5.38 -13.94
N VAL A 213 -36.74 5.50 -15.26
CA VAL A 213 -35.72 4.79 -16.03
C VAL A 213 -34.31 5.21 -15.60
N VAL A 214 -34.06 6.51 -15.41
CA VAL A 214 -32.75 7.01 -14.97
C VAL A 214 -32.43 6.54 -13.54
N THR A 215 -33.39 6.57 -12.61
CA THR A 215 -33.20 6.03 -11.26
C THR A 215 -32.93 4.53 -11.28
N LEU A 216 -33.65 3.75 -12.09
CA LEU A 216 -33.42 2.31 -12.23
C LEU A 216 -32.02 2.00 -12.79
N LEU A 217 -31.59 2.71 -13.84
CA LEU A 217 -30.25 2.59 -14.41
C LEU A 217 -29.15 3.01 -13.41
N GLY A 218 -29.40 4.04 -12.59
CA GLY A 218 -28.50 4.47 -11.52
C GLY A 218 -28.36 3.44 -10.40
N ILE A 219 -29.46 2.80 -9.98
CA ILE A 219 -29.45 1.71 -9.00
C ILE A 219 -28.71 0.50 -9.56
N LEU A 220 -28.95 0.14 -10.82
CA LEU A 220 -28.28 -0.99 -11.48
C LEU A 220 -26.78 -0.75 -11.66
N SER A 221 -26.35 0.46 -12.04
CA SER A 221 -24.93 0.80 -12.20
C SER A 221 -24.20 0.86 -10.86
N MET A 222 -24.81 1.46 -9.83
CA MET A 222 -24.26 1.46 -8.47
C MET A 222 -24.16 0.03 -7.92
N GLY A 223 -25.20 -0.79 -8.11
CA GLY A 223 -25.19 -2.20 -7.75
C GLY A 223 -24.09 -3.00 -8.45
N MET A 224 -23.86 -2.73 -9.75
CA MET A 224 -22.77 -3.36 -10.51
C MET A 224 -21.38 -2.91 -10.04
N ILE A 225 -21.19 -1.63 -9.70
CA ILE A 225 -19.94 -1.11 -9.14
C ILE A 225 -19.65 -1.76 -7.78
N VAL A 226 -20.64 -1.80 -6.87
CA VAL A 226 -20.50 -2.41 -5.55
C VAL A 226 -20.27 -3.92 -5.64
N TYR A 227 -21.05 -4.64 -6.45
CA TYR A 227 -20.84 -6.09 -6.69
C TYR A 227 -19.46 -6.37 -7.28
N SER A 228 -19.01 -5.58 -8.26
CA SER A 228 -17.67 -5.73 -8.85
C SER A 228 -16.59 -5.47 -7.81
N PHE A 229 -16.64 -4.34 -7.11
CA PHE A 229 -15.68 -3.96 -6.06
C PHE A 229 -15.58 -5.00 -4.92
N THR A 230 -16.66 -5.72 -4.62
CA THR A 230 -16.71 -6.71 -3.53
C THR A 230 -16.51 -8.16 -3.97
N THR A 231 -16.47 -8.47 -5.27
CA THR A 231 -16.39 -9.88 -5.76
C THR A 231 -15.45 -10.11 -6.96
N ARG A 232 -14.95 -9.06 -7.62
CA ARG A 232 -14.15 -9.16 -8.86
C ARG A 232 -12.82 -8.43 -8.73
N GLN A 233 -11.78 -9.00 -9.35
CA GLN A 233 -10.45 -8.39 -9.46
C GLN A 233 -9.88 -7.94 -8.10
N LEU A 234 -10.24 -8.71 -7.05
CA LEU A 234 -9.69 -8.66 -5.71
C LEU A 234 -8.34 -9.34 -5.67
N ASP A 235 -7.49 -8.87 -4.76
CA ASP A 235 -6.19 -9.45 -4.49
C ASP A 235 -6.28 -10.45 -3.33
N CYS A 236 -5.41 -11.47 -3.32
CA CYS A 236 -5.44 -12.49 -2.27
C CYS A 236 -4.87 -11.94 -0.95
N LYS A 237 -5.59 -12.14 0.16
CA LYS A 237 -5.11 -11.79 1.51
C LYS A 237 -4.11 -12.85 1.99
N GLY A 238 -2.86 -12.44 2.26
CA GLY A 238 -1.82 -13.34 2.78
C GLY A 238 -1.21 -12.94 4.12
N CYS A 239 -1.72 -11.88 4.75
CA CYS A 239 -1.13 -11.33 5.98
C CYS A 239 -1.28 -12.29 7.16
N ARG A 240 -0.16 -12.77 7.71
CA ARG A 240 -0.15 -13.60 8.92
C ARG A 240 -0.21 -12.72 10.17
N MET A 241 -0.78 -13.26 11.25
CA MET A 241 -0.95 -12.56 12.52
C MET A 241 0.36 -12.46 13.30
N SER A 242 0.62 -11.28 13.86
CA SER A 242 1.71 -11.00 14.80
C SER A 242 1.23 -11.10 16.25
N TYR A 243 2.09 -11.61 17.14
CA TYR A 243 1.88 -11.62 18.59
C TYR A 243 2.95 -10.75 19.27
N MET A 244 2.62 -10.17 20.43
CA MET A 244 3.37 -9.09 21.10
C MET A 244 2.91 -8.92 22.56
N ARG A 245 3.78 -8.45 23.46
CA ARG A 245 3.49 -8.15 24.87
C ARG A 245 3.73 -6.66 25.17
N PRO A 246 2.79 -5.77 24.80
CA PRO A 246 3.04 -4.33 24.72
C PRO A 246 2.96 -3.62 26.07
N ALA A 247 4.07 -3.01 26.49
CA ALA A 247 4.14 -2.02 27.56
C ALA A 247 4.35 -0.60 26.97
N PHE A 248 3.90 0.43 27.70
CA PHE A 248 4.00 1.83 27.28
C PHE A 248 4.33 2.74 28.46
N ALA A 249 5.56 3.26 28.50
CA ALA A 249 5.95 4.27 29.46
C ALA A 249 5.57 5.66 28.94
N LYS A 250 4.62 6.35 29.60
CA LYS A 250 4.28 7.74 29.25
C LYS A 250 5.41 8.67 29.66
N LEU A 251 5.88 9.52 28.74
CA LEU A 251 6.88 10.54 29.02
C LEU A 251 6.22 11.71 29.78
N LYS A 252 6.07 11.56 31.11
CA LYS A 252 5.38 12.53 31.98
C LYS A 252 6.06 13.91 31.97
N ASP A 253 7.38 13.95 31.83
CA ASP A 253 8.18 15.17 31.90
C ASP A 253 8.15 15.99 30.59
N PHE A 254 7.55 15.46 29.51
CA PHE A 254 7.30 16.22 28.28
C PHE A 254 5.93 16.93 28.36
N ASP A 255 5.96 18.10 29.00
CA ASP A 255 4.79 18.77 29.54
C ASP A 255 4.54 20.16 28.92
N THR A 256 3.77 21.00 29.61
CA THR A 256 3.44 22.37 29.16
C THR A 256 4.61 23.36 29.20
N GLU A 257 5.72 23.07 29.88
CA GLU A 257 6.95 23.88 29.76
C GLU A 257 7.61 23.67 28.39
N HIS A 258 7.46 22.47 27.83
CA HIS A 258 8.02 22.07 26.54
C HIS A 258 7.13 22.45 25.36
N THR A 259 5.81 22.27 25.47
CA THR A 259 4.90 22.54 24.36
C THR A 259 3.45 22.83 24.78
N ARG A 260 2.86 23.84 24.13
CA ARG A 260 1.45 24.26 24.32
C ARG A 260 0.41 23.15 24.05
N PHE A 261 0.80 22.07 23.37
CA PHE A 261 -0.08 20.93 23.08
C PHE A 261 0.08 19.74 24.03
N ALA A 262 0.92 19.80 25.08
CA ALA A 262 1.10 18.66 26.01
C ALA A 262 -0.17 18.29 26.82
N SER A 263 -1.16 19.18 26.87
CA SER A 263 -2.51 18.90 27.38
C SER A 263 -3.46 18.27 26.35
N LYS A 264 -3.14 18.35 25.04
CA LYS A 264 -3.90 17.78 23.92
C LYS A 264 -3.33 16.44 23.45
N TYR A 265 -2.01 16.27 23.47
CA TYR A 265 -1.29 15.14 22.90
C TYR A 265 -0.29 14.56 23.92
N SER A 266 0.12 13.30 23.76
CA SER A 266 1.17 12.72 24.62
C SER A 266 2.07 11.71 23.92
N VAL A 267 3.34 11.65 24.35
CA VAL A 267 4.36 10.73 23.84
C VAL A 267 4.55 9.56 24.81
N TYR A 268 4.70 8.36 24.25
CA TYR A 268 4.99 7.12 24.97
C TYR A 268 6.23 6.45 24.39
N LEU A 269 7.06 5.87 25.25
CA LEU A 269 8.11 4.92 24.89
C LEU A 269 7.51 3.51 24.92
N TYR A 270 7.64 2.77 23.82
CA TYR A 270 7.25 1.37 23.72
C TYR A 270 8.28 0.47 24.39
N ARG A 271 7.79 -0.53 25.14
CA ARG A 271 8.59 -1.60 25.71
C ARG A 271 7.89 -2.95 25.51
N GLU A 272 8.67 -4.02 25.39
CA GLU A 272 8.16 -5.38 25.15
C GLU A 272 8.34 -6.17 26.44
N ALA A 273 7.25 -6.45 27.15
CA ALA A 273 7.31 -7.16 28.41
C ALA A 273 7.91 -8.57 28.23
N THR A 274 8.65 -9.04 29.22
CA THR A 274 9.57 -10.20 29.22
C THR A 274 10.82 -10.09 28.32
N VAL A 275 11.05 -8.95 27.66
CA VAL A 275 12.19 -8.76 26.71
C VAL A 275 12.99 -7.49 27.02
N ASP A 276 12.30 -6.36 27.18
CA ASP A 276 12.88 -5.04 27.44
C ASP A 276 11.83 -4.22 28.21
N GLU A 277 11.97 -4.14 29.54
CA GLU A 277 11.00 -3.51 30.46
C GLU A 277 11.50 -2.19 31.08
N ASP A 278 12.77 -1.86 30.90
CA ASP A 278 13.38 -0.64 31.44
C ASP A 278 12.86 0.62 30.72
N THR A 279 12.66 1.70 31.46
CA THR A 279 12.23 2.99 30.89
C THR A 279 13.40 3.87 30.42
N MET A 280 14.65 3.51 30.74
CA MET A 280 15.84 4.19 30.20
C MET A 280 16.00 3.97 28.68
N VAL A 281 16.60 4.96 28.01
CA VAL A 281 16.87 4.94 26.56
C VAL A 281 18.30 4.47 26.27
N LYS A 282 18.46 3.52 25.34
CA LYS A 282 19.71 2.75 25.15
C LYS A 282 20.01 2.36 23.71
N GLY A 283 19.11 2.69 22.81
CA GLY A 283 19.13 2.34 21.39
C GLY A 283 19.21 3.54 20.47
N VAL A 284 18.74 3.32 19.24
CA VAL A 284 18.48 4.37 18.24
C VAL A 284 17.03 4.86 18.37
N PRO A 285 16.77 6.17 18.47
CA PRO A 285 15.41 6.68 18.57
C PRO A 285 14.63 6.56 17.26
N ILE A 286 13.44 5.96 17.34
CA ILE A 286 12.46 5.88 16.26
C ILE A 286 11.13 6.46 16.74
N LEU A 287 10.52 7.37 15.98
CA LEU A 287 9.25 8.00 16.32
C LEU A 287 8.15 7.54 15.35
N PHE A 288 7.16 6.82 15.88
CA PHE A 288 5.97 6.42 15.15
C PHE A 288 4.88 7.50 15.19
N ILE A 289 4.30 7.80 14.03
CA ILE A 289 3.22 8.77 13.86
C ILE A 289 1.98 8.03 13.32
N PRO A 290 0.89 7.92 14.10
CA PRO A 290 -0.33 7.20 13.70
C PRO A 290 -1.11 7.89 12.56
N GLY A 291 -2.08 7.16 12.01
CA GLY A 291 -2.97 7.65 10.95
C GLY A 291 -4.13 8.53 11.46
N ASN A 292 -4.99 8.95 10.53
CA ASN A 292 -6.27 9.63 10.84
C ASN A 292 -7.14 8.75 11.75
N ALA A 293 -7.55 9.27 12.91
CA ALA A 293 -8.23 8.50 13.96
C ALA A 293 -7.50 7.19 14.32
N GLY A 294 -6.16 7.24 14.31
CA GLY A 294 -5.27 6.20 14.79
C GLY A 294 -4.80 6.48 16.23
N SER A 295 -4.48 5.41 16.95
CA SER A 295 -3.93 5.46 18.30
C SER A 295 -2.44 5.10 18.28
N TYR A 296 -1.66 5.64 19.21
CA TYR A 296 -0.27 5.23 19.49
C TYR A 296 -0.07 3.70 19.56
N LYS A 297 -1.12 2.97 19.98
CA LYS A 297 -1.17 1.50 20.04
C LYS A 297 -1.13 0.82 18.65
N GLN A 298 -1.03 1.56 17.55
CA GLN A 298 -0.80 1.01 16.22
C GLN A 298 0.64 0.51 16.00
N VAL A 299 1.65 1.04 16.71
CA VAL A 299 3.07 0.67 16.51
C VAL A 299 3.44 -0.75 16.97
N ARG A 300 2.66 -1.31 17.91
CA ARG A 300 3.02 -2.50 18.71
C ARG A 300 3.65 -3.65 17.92
N PRO A 301 3.11 -4.11 16.76
CA PRO A 301 3.68 -5.27 16.07
C PRO A 301 5.09 -5.02 15.55
N ILE A 302 5.37 -3.79 15.12
CA ILE A 302 6.65 -3.38 14.54
C ILE A 302 7.69 -3.22 15.66
N ALA A 303 7.33 -2.51 16.73
CA ALA A 303 8.22 -2.33 17.88
C ALA A 303 8.50 -3.66 18.62
N ALA A 304 7.51 -4.54 18.74
CA ALA A 304 7.70 -5.90 19.25
C ALA A 304 8.67 -6.73 18.39
N GLU A 305 8.58 -6.64 17.05
CA GLU A 305 9.54 -7.34 16.17
C GLU A 305 10.97 -6.80 16.34
N ALA A 306 11.13 -5.49 16.57
CA ALA A 306 12.44 -4.91 16.87
C ALA A 306 13.04 -5.48 18.17
N ALA A 307 12.31 -5.35 19.29
CA ALA A 307 12.77 -5.83 20.59
C ALA A 307 13.11 -7.33 20.59
N ASN A 308 12.20 -8.17 20.07
CA ASN A 308 12.43 -9.62 20.00
C ASN A 308 13.59 -9.96 19.05
N TYR A 309 13.69 -9.35 17.84
CA TYR A 309 14.77 -9.68 16.90
C TYR A 309 16.16 -9.23 17.40
N PHE A 310 16.25 -8.11 18.14
CA PHE A 310 17.50 -7.72 18.79
C PHE A 310 17.87 -8.66 19.94
N HIS A 311 16.91 -9.02 20.80
CA HIS A 311 17.10 -9.90 21.95
C HIS A 311 17.44 -11.35 21.56
N ASP A 312 16.77 -11.90 20.56
CA ASP A 312 16.89 -13.32 20.19
C ASP A 312 18.01 -13.58 19.19
N VAL A 313 18.42 -12.55 18.41
CA VAL A 313 19.40 -12.72 17.33
C VAL A 313 20.55 -11.70 17.43
N LEU A 314 20.28 -10.41 17.29
CA LEU A 314 21.35 -9.44 16.99
C LEU A 314 22.31 -9.15 18.16
N ARG A 315 21.86 -9.23 19.42
CA ARG A 315 22.75 -9.05 20.59
C ARG A 315 23.80 -10.15 20.75
N HIS A 316 23.63 -11.29 20.06
CA HIS A 316 24.52 -12.44 20.14
C HIS A 316 25.58 -12.44 19.02
N ASP A 317 25.53 -11.48 18.09
CA ASP A 317 26.53 -11.29 17.04
C ASP A 317 27.44 -10.09 17.37
N GLU A 318 28.64 -10.39 17.89
CA GLU A 318 29.65 -9.39 18.20
C GLU A 318 30.04 -8.51 17.00
N ASN A 319 30.00 -9.04 15.77
CA ASN A 319 30.41 -8.29 14.58
C ASN A 319 29.34 -7.25 14.21
N VAL A 320 28.06 -7.62 14.33
CA VAL A 320 26.93 -6.71 14.16
C VAL A 320 26.93 -5.63 15.26
N LEU A 321 27.25 -5.98 16.51
CA LEU A 321 27.41 -4.99 17.58
C LEU A 321 28.61 -4.05 17.35
N LYS A 322 29.75 -4.56 16.87
CA LYS A 322 30.93 -3.72 16.50
C LYS A 322 30.66 -2.84 15.27
N ALA A 323 29.78 -3.28 14.36
CA ALA A 323 29.35 -2.53 13.18
C ALA A 323 28.32 -1.41 13.48
N GLY A 324 28.04 -1.11 14.76
CA GLY A 324 27.19 0.00 15.16
C GLY A 324 25.70 -0.34 15.36
N THR A 325 25.33 -1.61 15.41
CA THR A 325 23.94 -2.01 15.72
C THR A 325 23.69 -2.04 17.23
N ARG A 326 22.56 -1.48 17.66
CA ARG A 326 22.02 -1.53 19.04
C ARG A 326 20.50 -1.69 18.99
N ASN A 327 19.83 -1.70 20.14
CA ASN A 327 18.36 -1.74 20.23
C ASN A 327 17.70 -0.55 19.49
N LEU A 328 16.40 -0.61 19.23
CA LEU A 328 15.62 0.50 18.65
C LEU A 328 14.60 0.98 19.69
N ASP A 329 14.75 2.21 20.17
CA ASP A 329 13.83 2.82 21.13
C ASP A 329 12.63 3.41 20.36
N PHE A 330 11.51 2.70 20.38
CA PHE A 330 10.29 3.09 19.68
C PHE A 330 9.43 4.04 20.50
N PHE A 331 9.54 5.33 20.21
CA PHE A 331 8.60 6.35 20.64
C PHE A 331 7.35 6.34 19.76
N THR A 332 6.19 6.68 20.34
CA THR A 332 4.90 6.74 19.65
C THR A 332 4.01 7.80 20.29
N VAL A 333 3.15 8.43 19.50
CA VAL A 333 2.36 9.59 19.92
C VAL A 333 0.87 9.31 19.90
N ASP A 334 0.15 9.73 20.95
CA ASP A 334 -1.30 9.81 20.95
C ASP A 334 -1.77 11.22 20.58
N PHE A 335 -2.63 11.29 19.56
CA PHE A 335 -3.30 12.50 19.11
C PHE A 335 -4.78 12.54 19.52
N ASN A 336 -5.19 11.73 20.51
CA ASN A 336 -6.57 11.54 20.94
C ASN A 336 -7.52 11.13 19.79
N GLU A 337 -7.03 10.27 18.88
CA GLU A 337 -7.71 9.82 17.65
C GLU A 337 -8.26 10.96 16.75
N GLU A 338 -7.56 12.09 16.64
CA GLU A 338 -8.00 13.26 15.84
C GLU A 338 -8.14 12.97 14.31
N PHE A 339 -9.15 13.61 13.68
CA PHE A 339 -9.56 13.39 12.28
C PHE A 339 -8.72 14.16 11.25
N THR A 340 -7.41 13.89 11.20
CA THR A 340 -6.43 14.58 10.33
C THR A 340 -6.72 14.53 8.82
N ALA A 341 -7.51 13.56 8.34
CA ALA A 341 -7.90 13.48 6.93
C ALA A 341 -9.02 14.47 6.53
N PHE A 342 -9.57 15.22 7.49
CA PHE A 342 -10.72 16.12 7.31
C PHE A 342 -10.51 17.56 7.83
N HIS A 343 -9.40 17.82 8.54
CA HIS A 343 -9.11 19.12 9.16
C HIS A 343 -7.63 19.50 8.97
N GLY A 344 -7.36 20.54 8.16
CA GLY A 344 -6.00 20.94 7.80
C GLY A 344 -5.18 21.40 9.01
N GLN A 345 -5.76 22.21 9.89
CA GLN A 345 -5.07 22.72 11.08
C GLN A 345 -4.53 21.60 11.98
N ALA A 346 -5.21 20.45 12.07
CA ALA A 346 -4.70 19.31 12.85
C ALA A 346 -3.37 18.76 12.30
N ILE A 347 -3.12 18.85 10.99
CA ILE A 347 -1.83 18.46 10.38
C ILE A 347 -0.71 19.41 10.85
N LEU A 348 -1.02 20.70 11.01
CA LEU A 348 -0.07 21.71 11.49
C LEU A 348 0.18 21.60 13.00
N ASP A 349 -0.87 21.49 13.81
CA ASP A 349 -0.79 21.29 15.26
C ASP A 349 0.06 20.07 15.62
N GLN A 350 -0.14 18.95 14.92
CA GLN A 350 0.62 17.72 15.13
C GLN A 350 2.07 17.84 14.66
N ALA A 351 2.33 18.51 13.52
CA ALA A 351 3.69 18.73 13.04
C ALA A 351 4.50 19.66 13.96
N GLU A 352 3.87 20.69 14.52
CA GLU A 352 4.48 21.57 15.52
C GLU A 352 4.84 20.79 16.79
N TYR A 353 3.88 20.04 17.36
CA TYR A 353 4.10 19.22 18.56
C TYR A 353 5.18 18.15 18.37
N LEU A 354 5.21 17.48 17.22
CA LEU A 354 6.18 16.43 16.93
C LEU A 354 7.61 16.96 16.81
N ASN A 355 7.81 18.21 16.36
CA ASN A 355 9.15 18.81 16.32
C ASN A 355 9.68 19.07 17.73
N GLU A 356 8.85 19.56 18.66
CA GLU A 356 9.22 19.66 20.08
C GLU A 356 9.43 18.27 20.71
N ALA A 357 8.62 17.28 20.33
CA ALA A 357 8.79 15.89 20.78
C ALA A 357 10.13 15.29 20.30
N VAL A 358 10.56 15.56 19.07
CA VAL A 358 11.87 15.16 18.56
C VAL A 358 12.99 15.84 19.36
N ALA A 359 12.90 17.15 19.64
CA ALA A 359 13.87 17.86 20.46
C ALA A 359 13.99 17.26 21.88
N TYR A 360 12.85 16.99 22.52
CA TYR A 360 12.79 16.34 23.82
C TYR A 360 13.36 14.92 23.80
N ILE A 361 12.98 14.08 22.81
CA ILE A 361 13.50 12.72 22.65
C ILE A 361 15.03 12.71 22.53
N LEU A 362 15.63 13.66 21.81
CA LEU A 362 17.08 13.77 21.71
C LEU A 362 17.71 14.17 23.06
N SER A 363 17.08 15.08 23.82
CA SER A 363 17.56 15.47 25.16
C SER A 363 17.60 14.32 26.17
N LEU A 364 16.72 13.31 26.06
CA LEU A 364 16.74 12.12 26.93
C LEU A 364 18.05 11.32 26.85
N TYR A 365 18.73 11.36 25.70
CA TYR A 365 20.02 10.68 25.53
C TYR A 365 21.20 11.44 26.15
N HIS A 366 21.05 12.75 26.37
CA HIS A 366 22.07 13.58 27.03
C HIS A 366 21.98 13.57 28.57
N ASP A 367 20.94 12.97 29.18
CA ASP A 367 20.81 12.81 30.64
C ASP A 367 21.22 11.40 31.10
N PRO A 368 22.33 11.23 31.85
CA PRO A 368 22.75 9.95 32.42
C PRO A 368 21.76 9.31 33.42
N ARG A 369 20.67 10.01 33.80
CA ARG A 369 19.57 9.46 34.61
C ARG A 369 18.44 8.86 33.75
N LYS A 370 18.46 9.13 32.45
CA LYS A 370 17.45 8.70 31.47
C LYS A 370 18.03 7.78 30.41
N SER A 371 19.34 7.82 30.16
CA SER A 371 20.01 6.97 29.16
C SER A 371 21.01 5.99 29.75
N GLU A 372 20.89 4.72 29.35
CA GLU A 372 21.89 3.67 29.56
C GLU A 372 22.64 3.46 28.23
N ARG A 373 23.61 4.33 27.93
CA ARG A 373 24.48 4.25 26.75
C ARG A 373 25.95 4.15 27.13
N ASP A 374 26.70 3.52 26.24
CA ASP A 374 28.15 3.45 26.24
C ASP A 374 28.74 4.87 26.07
N PRO A 375 29.51 5.41 27.03
CA PRO A 375 30.04 6.78 26.98
C PRO A 375 31.03 7.05 25.83
N ASP A 376 31.59 6.02 25.21
CA ASP A 376 32.47 6.17 24.05
C ASP A 376 31.68 6.37 22.72
N LEU A 377 30.35 6.22 22.73
CA LEU A 377 29.48 6.43 21.57
C LEU A 377 28.97 7.88 21.49
N PRO A 378 28.85 8.47 20.28
CA PRO A 378 28.25 9.79 20.11
C PRO A 378 26.74 9.76 20.34
N ASP A 379 26.23 10.80 21.01
CA ASP A 379 24.82 11.00 21.27
C ASP A 379 23.98 11.12 19.97
N PRO A 380 22.70 10.72 19.99
CA PRO A 380 21.77 10.98 18.90
C PRO A 380 21.59 12.47 18.60
N THR A 381 21.81 12.85 17.34
CA THR A 381 21.42 14.17 16.81
C THR A 381 20.21 14.08 15.87
N SER A 382 19.58 12.91 15.76
CA SER A 382 18.46 12.70 14.84
C SER A 382 17.64 11.44 15.12
N VAL A 383 16.35 11.50 14.80
CA VAL A 383 15.35 10.45 14.98
C VAL A 383 14.91 9.87 13.62
N ILE A 384 14.63 8.56 13.58
CA ILE A 384 14.02 7.91 12.40
C ILE A 384 12.49 8.01 12.52
N ILE A 385 11.79 8.45 11.48
CA ILE A 385 10.33 8.61 11.51
C ILE A 385 9.63 7.45 10.80
N LEU A 386 8.58 6.90 11.42
CA LEU A 386 7.70 5.88 10.84
C LEU A 386 6.24 6.38 10.81
N GLY A 387 5.78 6.83 9.65
CA GLY A 387 4.45 7.45 9.48
C GLY A 387 3.42 6.51 8.85
N HIS A 388 2.32 6.22 9.54
CA HIS A 388 1.17 5.49 8.96
C HIS A 388 0.15 6.46 8.37
N SER A 389 -0.35 6.19 7.16
CA SER A 389 -1.46 6.93 6.56
C SER A 389 -1.20 8.45 6.55
N MET A 390 -2.12 9.26 7.08
CA MET A 390 -1.94 10.72 7.26
C MET A 390 -0.72 11.09 8.13
N GLY A 391 -0.27 10.23 9.06
CA GLY A 391 0.96 10.46 9.83
C GLY A 391 2.21 10.56 8.97
N GLY A 392 2.23 9.88 7.81
CA GLY A 392 3.29 10.06 6.80
C GLY A 392 3.24 11.41 6.07
N ILE A 393 2.12 12.14 6.15
CA ILE A 393 1.98 13.51 5.65
C ILE A 393 2.44 14.49 6.72
N VAL A 394 2.01 14.31 7.98
CA VAL A 394 2.49 15.08 9.13
C VAL A 394 4.02 15.02 9.21
N ALA A 395 4.63 13.83 9.04
CA ALA A 395 6.08 13.62 8.96
C ALA A 395 6.78 14.49 7.89
N ARG A 396 6.10 14.80 6.78
CA ARG A 396 6.63 15.67 5.71
C ARG A 396 6.37 17.15 5.97
N THR A 397 5.28 17.47 6.66
CA THR A 397 4.94 18.82 7.14
C THR A 397 5.93 19.28 8.21
N MET A 398 6.36 18.39 9.11
CA MET A 398 7.38 18.68 10.14
C MET A 398 8.59 19.42 9.58
N LEU A 399 9.14 18.97 8.45
CA LEU A 399 10.34 19.55 7.80
C LEU A 399 10.11 20.93 7.15
N VAL A 400 8.88 21.45 7.21
CA VAL A 400 8.44 22.75 6.68
C VAL A 400 8.02 23.70 7.81
N MET A 401 7.83 23.19 9.04
CA MET A 401 7.42 24.02 10.18
C MET A 401 8.60 24.87 10.70
N PRO A 402 8.37 26.11 11.17
CA PRO A 402 9.44 27.00 11.64
C PRO A 402 10.25 26.48 12.85
N ASN A 403 9.70 25.53 13.63
CA ASN A 403 10.37 24.91 14.77
C ASN A 403 11.18 23.64 14.39
N TYR A 404 11.31 23.32 13.11
CA TYR A 404 12.11 22.16 12.69
C TYR A 404 13.60 22.38 12.94
N GLN A 405 14.19 21.54 13.78
CA GLN A 405 15.64 21.51 13.99
C GLN A 405 16.33 20.81 12.81
N SER A 406 17.15 21.55 12.06
CA SER A 406 17.87 21.03 10.88
C SER A 406 18.69 19.77 11.19
N ASN A 407 18.53 18.75 10.34
CA ASN A 407 19.10 17.40 10.46
C ASN A 407 18.54 16.52 11.59
N SER A 408 17.62 17.00 12.44
CA SER A 408 16.99 16.18 13.49
C SER A 408 16.14 15.02 12.93
N ILE A 409 15.76 15.08 11.66
CA ILE A 409 15.18 13.95 10.92
C ILE A 409 16.04 13.68 9.69
N ASN A 410 16.47 12.42 9.52
CA ASN A 410 17.27 11.99 8.39
C ASN A 410 16.66 10.82 7.58
N THR A 411 15.72 10.07 8.16
CA THR A 411 15.10 8.90 7.52
C THR A 411 13.63 8.86 7.88
N ILE A 412 12.77 8.77 6.87
CA ILE A 412 11.32 8.69 6.99
C ILE A 412 10.86 7.45 6.19
N ILE A 413 10.21 6.51 6.87
CA ILE A 413 9.50 5.39 6.25
C ILE A 413 8.01 5.64 6.40
N THR A 414 7.24 5.43 5.34
CA THR A 414 5.80 5.68 5.35
C THR A 414 5.00 4.51 4.80
N MET A 415 3.83 4.25 5.40
CA MET A 415 3.00 3.08 5.10
C MET A 415 1.57 3.51 4.76
N SER A 416 1.13 3.25 3.52
CA SER A 416 -0.14 3.72 2.95
C SER A 416 -0.39 5.24 3.07
N ALA A 417 0.69 6.04 3.04
CA ALA A 417 0.62 7.49 3.15
C ALA A 417 0.31 8.16 1.79
N PRO A 418 -0.73 9.02 1.68
CA PRO A 418 -1.22 9.59 0.42
C PRO A 418 -0.40 10.78 -0.12
N HIS A 419 0.93 10.65 -0.24
CA HIS A 419 1.87 11.76 -0.51
C HIS A 419 1.52 12.71 -1.67
N ALA A 420 1.03 12.18 -2.79
CA ALA A 420 0.84 12.97 -4.00
C ALA A 420 -0.35 13.93 -3.94
N ARG A 421 -1.41 13.57 -3.19
CA ARG A 421 -2.68 14.32 -3.10
C ARG A 421 -3.56 13.78 -1.96
N PRO A 422 -4.38 14.62 -1.31
CA PRO A 422 -5.16 14.19 -0.17
C PRO A 422 -6.22 13.12 -0.53
N PRO A 423 -6.51 12.17 0.38
CA PRO A 423 -7.44 11.06 0.14
C PRO A 423 -8.91 11.50 0.15
N VAL A 424 -9.19 12.66 0.73
CA VAL A 424 -10.45 13.41 0.78
C VAL A 424 -10.11 14.90 0.70
N SER A 425 -10.85 15.69 -0.07
CA SER A 425 -10.58 17.11 -0.32
C SER A 425 -11.84 17.95 -0.06
N PHE A 426 -12.36 17.90 1.17
CA PHE A 426 -13.52 18.69 1.61
C PHE A 426 -13.14 19.98 2.35
N ASP A 427 -11.90 20.08 2.82
CA ASP A 427 -11.32 21.26 3.43
C ASP A 427 -10.30 21.90 2.47
N ALA A 428 -10.37 23.23 2.33
CA ALA A 428 -9.43 24.00 1.53
C ALA A 428 -8.04 24.08 2.18
N GLN A 429 -7.97 24.12 3.51
CA GLN A 429 -6.69 24.18 4.24
C GLN A 429 -5.87 22.91 4.04
N ILE A 430 -6.50 21.73 4.00
CA ILE A 430 -5.82 20.48 3.56
C ILE A 430 -5.20 20.64 2.17
N VAL A 431 -5.92 21.20 1.20
CA VAL A 431 -5.40 21.34 -0.18
C VAL A 431 -4.20 22.29 -0.19
N GLU A 432 -4.30 23.44 0.48
CA GLU A 432 -3.21 24.41 0.61
C GLU A 432 -1.97 23.82 1.31
N ILE A 433 -2.14 23.06 2.40
CA ILE A 433 -1.04 22.38 3.09
C ILE A 433 -0.35 21.38 2.15
N TYR A 434 -1.12 20.58 1.41
CA TYR A 434 -0.55 19.64 0.44
C TYR A 434 0.19 20.36 -0.69
N GLU A 435 -0.35 21.47 -1.21
CA GLU A 435 0.33 22.26 -2.24
C GLU A 435 1.63 22.88 -1.72
N ASN A 436 1.62 23.48 -0.52
CA ASN A 436 2.80 24.11 0.07
C ASN A 436 3.89 23.09 0.44
N VAL A 437 3.54 21.96 1.07
CA VAL A 437 4.49 20.89 1.40
C VAL A 437 5.01 20.22 0.13
N ASN A 438 4.17 19.95 -0.88
CA ASN A 438 4.65 19.38 -2.15
C ASN A 438 5.46 20.38 -2.98
N ARG A 439 5.23 21.69 -2.86
CA ARG A 439 6.06 22.73 -3.48
C ARG A 439 7.46 22.77 -2.85
N TYR A 440 7.54 22.90 -1.53
CA TYR A 440 8.83 22.90 -0.79
C TYR A 440 9.69 21.66 -1.09
N TRP A 441 9.09 20.47 -1.08
CA TRP A 441 9.81 19.23 -1.38
C TRP A 441 10.35 19.21 -2.84
N ARG A 442 9.62 19.76 -3.82
CA ARG A 442 10.10 19.88 -5.21
C ARG A 442 11.23 20.92 -5.33
N GLU A 443 11.02 22.09 -4.74
CA GLU A 443 11.97 23.22 -4.78
C GLU A 443 13.30 22.90 -4.09
N ALA A 444 13.29 22.03 -3.07
CA ALA A 444 14.49 21.50 -2.44
C ALA A 444 15.35 20.65 -3.40
N TYR A 445 14.72 19.83 -4.26
CA TYR A 445 15.42 18.99 -5.24
C TYR A 445 15.70 19.67 -6.59
N SER A 446 15.11 20.83 -6.87
CA SER A 446 15.42 21.64 -8.07
C SER A 446 16.61 22.61 -7.88
N GLN A 447 17.26 22.60 -6.72
CA GLN A 447 18.43 23.45 -6.45
C GLN A 447 19.64 23.03 -7.31
N GLN A 448 20.33 23.99 -7.92
CA GLN A 448 21.52 23.74 -8.75
C GLN A 448 22.71 23.16 -7.97
N TRP A 449 22.80 23.44 -6.66
CA TRP A 449 23.87 22.97 -5.79
C TRP A 449 23.32 22.13 -4.66
N ALA A 450 23.88 20.94 -4.45
CA ALA A 450 23.48 20.00 -3.40
C ALA A 450 23.49 20.62 -1.99
N ASN A 451 24.43 21.53 -1.72
CA ASN A 451 24.56 22.21 -0.42
C ASN A 451 23.38 23.16 -0.11
N ASN A 452 22.61 23.57 -1.11
CA ASN A 452 21.44 24.44 -0.93
C ASN A 452 20.14 23.65 -0.71
N ASN A 453 20.19 22.31 -0.78
CA ASN A 453 19.02 21.45 -0.59
C ASN A 453 18.84 21.10 0.91
N PRO A 454 17.83 21.63 1.61
CA PRO A 454 17.60 21.35 3.03
C PRO A 454 17.22 19.88 3.31
N LEU A 455 16.86 19.12 2.26
CA LEU A 455 16.48 17.70 2.32
C LEU A 455 17.60 16.75 1.83
N TRP A 456 18.82 17.23 1.59
CA TRP A 456 19.96 16.44 1.05
C TRP A 456 20.31 15.18 1.88
N HIS A 457 20.16 15.29 3.20
CA HIS A 457 20.41 14.19 4.14
C HIS A 457 19.17 13.33 4.42
N VAL A 458 17.99 13.72 3.92
CA VAL A 458 16.71 13.05 4.17
C VAL A 458 16.51 11.90 3.18
N THR A 459 16.15 10.73 3.71
CA THR A 459 15.63 9.59 2.94
C THR A 459 14.12 9.47 3.16
N LEU A 460 13.32 9.37 2.09
CA LEU A 460 11.88 9.10 2.18
C LEU A 460 11.50 7.82 1.41
N ILE A 461 11.10 6.78 2.14
CA ILE A 461 10.59 5.53 1.57
C ILE A 461 9.06 5.49 1.73
N SER A 462 8.34 5.21 0.66
CA SER A 462 6.88 5.02 0.70
C SER A 462 6.50 3.60 0.34
N ILE A 463 5.73 2.94 1.21
CA ILE A 463 5.30 1.56 1.03
C ILE A 463 3.77 1.53 0.94
N ALA A 464 3.25 1.00 -0.17
CA ALA A 464 1.82 0.92 -0.46
C ALA A 464 1.30 -0.52 -0.35
N GLY A 465 0.11 -0.69 0.26
CA GLY A 465 -0.56 -2.01 0.39
C GLY A 465 -1.12 -2.58 -0.92
N GLY A 466 -1.11 -1.82 -2.02
CA GLY A 466 -1.61 -2.26 -3.32
C GLY A 466 -3.13 -2.28 -3.41
N GLY A 467 -3.70 -3.31 -4.03
CA GLY A 467 -5.12 -3.39 -4.37
C GLY A 467 -6.07 -3.74 -3.21
N LEU A 468 -5.54 -4.04 -2.02
CA LEU A 468 -6.34 -4.28 -0.81
C LEU A 468 -6.55 -3.03 0.05
N ASP A 469 -5.81 -1.94 -0.18
CA ASP A 469 -6.06 -0.68 0.51
C ASP A 469 -7.33 -0.01 -0.06
N THR A 470 -8.42 -0.10 0.70
CA THR A 470 -9.71 0.50 0.39
C THR A 470 -9.95 1.85 1.08
N MET A 471 -8.96 2.35 1.84
CA MET A 471 -9.02 3.64 2.53
C MET A 471 -8.24 4.71 1.76
N VAL A 472 -7.08 4.36 1.19
CA VAL A 472 -6.24 5.22 0.36
C VAL A 472 -5.95 4.52 -0.97
N PRO A 473 -6.27 5.12 -2.13
CA PRO A 473 -5.81 4.60 -3.42
C PRO A 473 -4.27 4.56 -3.44
N SER A 474 -3.67 3.38 -3.58
CA SER A 474 -2.21 3.20 -3.56
C SER A 474 -1.46 4.04 -4.60
N ASP A 475 -2.13 4.49 -5.67
CA ASP A 475 -1.57 5.43 -6.65
C ASP A 475 -1.15 6.76 -5.99
N TYR A 476 -1.87 7.21 -4.96
CA TYR A 476 -1.60 8.48 -4.26
C TYR A 476 -0.35 8.40 -3.35
N ALA A 477 0.18 7.21 -3.08
CA ALA A 477 1.43 7.01 -2.36
C ALA A 477 2.69 7.20 -3.24
N SER A 478 2.53 7.48 -4.54
CA SER A 478 3.67 7.72 -5.43
C SER A 478 4.46 8.99 -5.07
N LEU A 479 5.77 8.82 -4.87
CA LEU A 479 6.75 9.89 -4.68
C LEU A 479 7.33 10.43 -5.99
N GLU A 480 6.95 9.89 -7.15
CA GLU A 480 7.55 10.22 -8.45
C GLU A 480 7.53 11.72 -8.79
N SER A 481 6.56 12.48 -8.27
CA SER A 481 6.44 13.94 -8.48
C SER A 481 7.11 14.79 -7.38
N LEU A 482 7.80 14.17 -6.42
CA LEU A 482 8.18 14.78 -5.14
C LEU A 482 9.64 14.50 -4.72
N VAL A 483 10.17 13.32 -5.02
CA VAL A 483 11.50 12.88 -4.56
C VAL A 483 12.24 12.12 -5.67
N PRO A 484 13.50 12.43 -5.98
CA PRO A 484 14.30 11.68 -6.95
C PRO A 484 14.76 10.32 -6.37
N GLU A 485 15.04 9.35 -7.24
CA GLU A 485 15.44 7.97 -6.88
C GLU A 485 16.73 7.85 -6.03
N THR A 486 17.45 8.96 -5.87
CA THR A 486 18.66 9.11 -5.06
C THR A 486 18.38 9.46 -3.59
N HIS A 487 17.14 9.86 -3.27
CA HIS A 487 16.69 10.25 -1.93
C HIS A 487 15.41 9.51 -1.48
N GLY A 488 14.62 8.96 -2.41
CA GLY A 488 13.42 8.21 -2.04
C GLY A 488 12.86 7.35 -3.17
N PHE A 489 11.93 6.46 -2.82
CA PHE A 489 11.12 5.72 -3.79
C PHE A 489 9.81 5.20 -3.17
N THR A 490 8.85 4.92 -4.04
CA THR A 490 7.62 4.19 -3.69
C THR A 490 7.76 2.72 -4.07
N VAL A 491 7.24 1.81 -3.24
CA VAL A 491 7.26 0.36 -3.44
C VAL A 491 5.96 -0.27 -2.92
N PHE A 492 5.58 -1.43 -3.45
CA PHE A 492 4.36 -2.13 -3.07
C PHE A 492 4.69 -3.36 -2.21
N THR A 493 3.82 -3.71 -1.25
CA THR A 493 4.02 -4.91 -0.40
C THR A 493 4.05 -6.22 -1.20
N THR A 494 3.49 -6.24 -2.42
CA THR A 494 3.59 -7.35 -3.38
C THR A 494 4.96 -7.46 -4.04
N THR A 495 5.73 -6.37 -4.09
CA THR A 495 7.10 -6.32 -4.64
C THR A 495 8.10 -6.92 -3.67
N VAL A 496 7.92 -6.68 -2.38
CA VAL A 496 8.87 -7.02 -1.31
C VAL A 496 9.14 -8.54 -1.26
N PRO A 497 10.41 -9.00 -1.36
CA PRO A 497 10.77 -10.41 -1.26
C PRO A 497 10.29 -11.07 0.03
N THR A 498 9.93 -12.35 -0.04
CA THR A 498 9.25 -13.16 1.01
C THR A 498 7.87 -12.66 1.46
N VAL A 499 7.44 -11.45 1.10
CA VAL A 499 6.11 -10.90 1.46
C VAL A 499 5.08 -11.21 0.38
N TRP A 500 5.34 -10.77 -0.87
CA TRP A 500 4.57 -11.05 -2.09
C TRP A 500 3.03 -10.93 -2.00
N THR A 501 2.50 -10.17 -1.05
CA THR A 501 1.06 -10.08 -0.77
C THR A 501 0.58 -8.63 -0.68
N GLY A 502 -0.67 -8.40 -1.07
CA GLY A 502 -1.34 -7.11 -0.84
C GLY A 502 -1.70 -6.96 0.64
N MET A 503 -1.87 -5.71 1.08
CA MET A 503 -2.27 -5.39 2.46
C MET A 503 -3.40 -4.36 2.45
N ASP A 504 -4.40 -4.57 3.31
CA ASP A 504 -5.35 -3.50 3.60
C ASP A 504 -4.71 -2.43 4.50
N HIS A 505 -5.41 -1.31 4.64
CA HIS A 505 -4.89 -0.09 5.26
C HIS A 505 -4.37 -0.27 6.69
N GLN A 506 -4.82 -1.31 7.41
CA GLN A 506 -4.37 -1.62 8.76
C GLN A 506 -3.42 -2.82 8.78
N ALA A 507 -3.60 -3.80 7.89
CA ALA A 507 -2.72 -4.97 7.77
C ALA A 507 -1.25 -4.62 7.50
N ILE A 508 -0.98 -3.48 6.84
CA ILE A 508 0.39 -2.99 6.61
C ILE A 508 1.20 -2.75 7.90
N LEU A 509 0.55 -2.60 9.07
CA LEU A 509 1.25 -2.44 10.35
C LEU A 509 1.44 -3.74 11.15
N TRP A 510 0.62 -4.77 10.93
CA TRP A 510 0.62 -6.02 11.73
C TRP A 510 1.01 -7.28 10.98
N CYS A 511 1.08 -7.25 9.65
CA CYS A 511 1.44 -8.41 8.84
C CYS A 511 2.84 -8.95 9.18
N ASP A 512 2.90 -10.18 9.71
CA ASP A 512 4.12 -10.73 10.30
C ASP A 512 5.31 -10.79 9.33
N GLN A 513 5.10 -11.26 8.10
CA GLN A 513 6.18 -11.37 7.13
C GLN A 513 6.73 -9.98 6.70
N PHE A 514 5.92 -8.93 6.74
CA PHE A 514 6.31 -7.59 6.32
C PHE A 514 6.96 -6.76 7.44
N ARG A 515 6.42 -6.78 8.68
CA ARG A 515 7.08 -6.15 9.83
C ARG A 515 8.53 -6.66 9.99
N LYS A 516 8.75 -7.95 9.73
CA LYS A 516 10.07 -8.61 9.67
C LYS A 516 11.04 -8.00 8.65
N VAL A 517 10.57 -7.70 7.44
CA VAL A 517 11.42 -7.05 6.43
C VAL A 517 11.70 -5.58 6.78
N VAL A 518 10.69 -4.86 7.29
CA VAL A 518 10.85 -3.46 7.73
C VAL A 518 11.88 -3.36 8.85
N ILE A 519 11.75 -4.15 9.91
CA ILE A 519 12.70 -4.18 11.03
C ILE A 519 14.11 -4.60 10.58
N LYS A 520 14.26 -5.60 9.72
CA LYS A 520 15.57 -5.98 9.16
C LYS A 520 16.19 -4.85 8.33
N SER A 521 15.38 -4.11 7.55
CA SER A 521 15.87 -2.93 6.82
C SER A 521 16.26 -1.77 7.75
N LEU A 522 15.61 -1.62 8.91
CA LEU A 522 16.01 -0.63 9.93
C LEU A 522 17.34 -1.02 10.56
N TYR A 523 17.51 -2.28 10.99
CA TYR A 523 18.78 -2.76 11.56
C TYR A 523 19.95 -2.71 10.58
N ASP A 524 19.71 -2.87 9.27
CA ASP A 524 20.76 -2.67 8.27
C ASP A 524 21.20 -1.19 8.15
N VAL A 525 20.31 -0.20 8.33
CA VAL A 525 20.62 1.24 8.10
C VAL A 525 21.08 2.01 9.33
N VAL A 526 20.88 1.49 10.54
CA VAL A 526 21.39 2.11 11.77
C VAL A 526 22.91 1.99 11.90
N ASP A 527 23.51 2.93 12.63
CA ASP A 527 24.92 2.96 13.00
C ASP A 527 25.13 3.95 14.16
N VAL A 528 25.25 3.43 15.40
CA VAL A 528 25.43 4.25 16.60
C VAL A 528 26.82 4.89 16.73
N ASN A 529 27.80 4.47 15.91
CA ASN A 529 29.13 5.10 15.88
C ASN A 529 29.10 6.50 15.25
N ARG A 530 27.92 6.95 14.78
CA ARG A 530 27.69 8.23 14.13
C ARG A 530 26.59 8.96 14.88
N ALA A 531 26.77 10.24 15.19
CA ALA A 531 25.77 11.04 15.90
C ALA A 531 24.37 10.99 15.25
N ALA A 532 24.30 10.92 13.91
CA ALA A 532 23.07 10.75 13.13
C ALA A 532 22.41 9.35 13.24
N GLN A 533 22.94 8.46 14.09
CA GLN A 533 22.51 7.07 14.40
C GLN A 533 22.22 6.15 13.20
N THR A 534 22.63 6.56 11.99
CA THR A 534 22.34 5.88 10.71
C THR A 534 23.49 6.04 9.73
N LYS A 535 23.56 5.14 8.75
CA LYS A 535 24.55 5.12 7.67
C LYS A 535 24.36 6.29 6.67
N PRO A 536 25.36 6.61 5.82
CA PRO A 536 25.25 7.70 4.84
C PRO A 536 24.06 7.52 3.89
N ARG A 537 23.43 8.63 3.47
CA ARG A 537 22.16 8.64 2.69
C ARG A 537 22.19 7.74 1.46
N ALA A 538 23.30 7.72 0.71
CA ALA A 538 23.46 6.84 -0.46
C ALA A 538 23.46 5.34 -0.09
N GLU A 539 24.09 4.97 1.03
CA GLU A 539 24.12 3.59 1.50
C GLU A 539 22.75 3.15 2.03
N ARG A 540 22.05 3.99 2.79
CA ARG A 540 20.68 3.69 3.22
C ARG A 540 19.77 3.43 2.03
N MET A 541 19.89 4.22 0.96
CA MET A 541 19.16 4.00 -0.29
C MET A 541 19.51 2.67 -0.96
N ARG A 542 20.79 2.28 -1.01
CA ARG A 542 21.24 0.95 -1.49
C ARG A 542 20.63 -0.19 -0.67
N ILE A 543 20.61 -0.06 0.66
CA ILE A 543 20.04 -1.03 1.60
C ILE A 543 18.52 -1.15 1.42
N PHE A 544 17.78 -0.04 1.43
CA PHE A 544 16.33 -0.05 1.23
C PHE A 544 15.97 -0.63 -0.14
N LYS A 545 16.72 -0.30 -1.20
CA LYS A 545 16.56 -0.93 -2.52
C LYS A 545 16.82 -2.44 -2.46
N LYS A 546 17.88 -2.93 -1.81
CA LYS A 546 18.15 -4.39 -1.66
C LYS A 546 17.10 -5.14 -0.82
N ARG A 547 16.51 -4.51 0.20
CA ARG A 547 15.52 -5.16 1.10
C ARG A 547 14.08 -5.11 0.60
N LEU A 548 13.68 -4.08 -0.16
CA LEU A 548 12.28 -3.83 -0.53
C LEU A 548 11.97 -4.06 -2.01
N LEU A 549 12.96 -4.00 -2.90
CA LEU A 549 12.78 -4.26 -4.33
C LEU A 549 13.18 -5.71 -4.67
N THR A 550 13.02 -6.11 -5.94
CA THR A 550 13.19 -7.53 -6.33
C THR A 550 14.63 -7.92 -6.64
N GLY A 551 15.53 -6.96 -6.88
CA GLY A 551 16.88 -7.23 -7.39
C GLY A 551 16.92 -7.51 -8.91
N MET A 552 15.80 -7.29 -9.60
CA MET A 552 15.66 -7.36 -11.07
C MET A 552 15.41 -5.98 -11.71
N GLU A 553 15.45 -4.91 -10.93
CA GLU A 553 15.36 -3.53 -11.40
C GLU A 553 16.68 -3.10 -12.10
N PRO A 554 16.67 -2.24 -13.13
CA PRO A 554 17.88 -1.93 -13.93
C PRO A 554 19.05 -1.29 -13.17
N PHE A 555 18.81 -0.76 -11.97
CA PHE A 555 19.82 -0.17 -11.09
C PHE A 555 20.21 -1.09 -9.91
N ALA A 556 19.78 -2.35 -9.91
CA ALA A 556 20.09 -3.31 -8.84
C ALA A 556 21.59 -3.66 -8.85
N GLU A 557 22.34 -3.13 -7.89
CA GLU A 557 23.78 -3.40 -7.75
C GLU A 557 24.06 -4.89 -7.53
N ARG A 558 24.80 -5.51 -8.45
CA ARG A 558 25.43 -6.82 -8.27
C ARG A 558 26.66 -6.69 -7.37
N THR A 559 26.86 -7.65 -6.46
CA THR A 559 28.03 -7.75 -5.60
C THR A 559 29.16 -8.53 -6.27
N LEU A 560 28.85 -9.50 -7.14
CA LEU A 560 29.82 -10.35 -7.85
C LEU A 560 30.95 -9.55 -8.56
N PRO A 561 30.71 -8.46 -9.30
CA PRO A 561 31.78 -7.74 -9.99
C PRO A 561 32.79 -7.12 -9.00
N ARG A 562 32.32 -6.66 -7.83
CA ARG A 562 33.12 -5.99 -6.80
C ARG A 562 33.77 -6.95 -5.79
N LYS A 563 33.43 -8.24 -5.82
CA LYS A 563 34.00 -9.27 -4.94
C LYS A 563 35.35 -9.75 -5.50
N GLU A 564 36.33 -9.99 -4.66
CA GLU A 564 37.57 -10.70 -5.07
C GLU A 564 37.31 -12.22 -5.22
N PRO A 565 38.12 -12.96 -6.01
CA PRO A 565 38.03 -14.41 -6.05
C PRO A 565 38.21 -15.04 -4.66
N SER A 566 37.21 -15.81 -4.22
CA SER A 566 37.18 -16.47 -2.91
C SER A 566 37.61 -17.93 -2.98
N THR A 567 37.39 -18.59 -4.12
CA THR A 567 37.43 -20.05 -4.24
C THR A 567 38.35 -20.49 -5.38
N LEU A 568 39.27 -21.40 -5.07
CA LEU A 568 40.00 -22.20 -6.06
C LEU A 568 39.13 -23.42 -6.42
N LEU A 569 38.81 -23.59 -7.70
CA LEU A 569 38.15 -24.80 -8.21
C LEU A 569 39.17 -25.63 -9.00
N THR A 570 39.47 -26.82 -8.49
CA THR A 570 40.44 -27.76 -9.08
C THR A 570 39.68 -28.94 -9.69
N LEU A 571 39.96 -29.26 -10.97
CA LEU A 571 39.11 -30.13 -11.79
C LEU A 571 39.91 -31.30 -12.40
N GLU A 572 39.38 -32.52 -12.35
CA GLU A 572 39.91 -33.67 -13.09
C GLU A 572 39.84 -33.45 -14.61
N ASP A 573 40.93 -33.80 -15.32
CA ASP A 573 40.96 -33.82 -16.78
C ASP A 573 39.98 -34.86 -17.35
N GLY A 574 39.06 -34.40 -18.19
CA GLY A 574 38.21 -35.25 -19.04
C GLY A 574 36.94 -35.83 -18.40
N SER A 575 36.75 -35.77 -17.07
CA SER A 575 35.49 -36.20 -16.42
C SER A 575 34.49 -35.06 -16.19
N ASN A 576 34.96 -33.82 -16.22
CA ASN A 576 34.12 -32.63 -16.02
C ASN A 576 33.38 -32.24 -17.31
N SER A 577 32.06 -32.12 -17.21
CA SER A 577 31.23 -31.83 -18.39
C SER A 577 31.22 -30.33 -18.70
N VAL A 578 32.11 -29.92 -19.61
CA VAL A 578 32.05 -28.61 -20.26
C VAL A 578 30.90 -28.64 -21.27
N LEU A 579 29.90 -27.79 -21.07
CA LEU A 579 28.79 -27.65 -22.00
C LEU A 579 29.26 -26.91 -23.26
N GLY A 580 28.79 -27.36 -24.43
CA GLY A 580 28.98 -26.60 -25.66
C GLY A 580 28.31 -25.23 -25.57
N GLN A 581 28.95 -24.20 -26.11
CA GLN A 581 28.47 -22.82 -26.06
C GLN A 581 27.00 -22.71 -26.54
N GLY A 582 26.19 -21.97 -25.77
CA GLY A 582 24.75 -21.82 -26.03
C GLY A 582 23.86 -23.02 -25.63
N LYS A 583 24.43 -24.11 -25.10
CA LYS A 583 23.62 -25.18 -24.47
C LYS A 583 23.22 -24.79 -23.05
N ARG A 584 21.97 -25.09 -22.68
CA ARG A 584 21.48 -25.01 -21.31
C ARG A 584 21.89 -26.22 -20.48
N LEU A 585 22.10 -26.01 -19.18
CA LEU A 585 22.10 -27.05 -18.17
C LEU A 585 20.68 -27.23 -17.61
N ALA A 586 20.27 -28.48 -17.37
CA ALA A 586 19.04 -28.80 -16.65
C ALA A 586 19.25 -30.10 -15.85
N LEU A 587 19.50 -29.95 -14.54
CA LEU A 587 19.60 -31.08 -13.61
C LEU A 587 18.23 -31.30 -12.95
N ARG A 588 17.72 -32.54 -13.00
CA ARG A 588 16.41 -32.92 -12.41
C ARG A 588 16.50 -33.54 -11.01
N LYS A 589 17.72 -33.90 -10.58
CA LYS A 589 18.11 -34.44 -9.25
C LYS A 589 19.59 -34.16 -9.04
N PHE A 590 19.99 -33.93 -7.79
CA PHE A 590 21.39 -33.78 -7.38
C PHE A 590 21.99 -35.14 -6.96
N GLY A 591 23.32 -35.26 -6.95
CA GLY A 591 24.09 -36.41 -6.44
C GLY A 591 24.01 -37.69 -7.26
N GLN A 592 23.62 -37.61 -8.54
CA GLN A 592 23.49 -38.79 -9.42
C GLN A 592 24.84 -39.49 -9.68
N SER A 593 25.91 -38.70 -9.75
CA SER A 593 27.32 -39.09 -9.85
C SER A 593 27.87 -39.83 -8.62
N ARG A 594 27.18 -39.75 -7.47
CA ARG A 594 27.64 -40.18 -6.13
C ARG A 594 28.97 -39.55 -5.67
N LYS A 595 29.36 -38.44 -6.29
CA LYS A 595 30.55 -37.64 -6.02
C LYS A 595 30.25 -36.19 -6.44
N PRO A 596 30.76 -35.17 -5.74
CA PRO A 596 30.60 -33.80 -6.19
C PRO A 596 31.08 -33.59 -7.64
N GLN A 597 30.32 -32.85 -8.46
CA GLN A 597 30.60 -32.68 -9.89
C GLN A 597 30.34 -31.23 -10.34
N ALA A 598 31.26 -30.68 -11.13
CA ALA A 598 31.11 -29.37 -11.75
C ALA A 598 30.59 -29.47 -13.19
N TYR A 599 29.62 -28.62 -13.51
CA TYR A 599 29.10 -28.37 -14.85
C TYR A 599 29.59 -26.99 -15.29
N LEU A 600 30.43 -26.92 -16.33
CA LEU A 600 31.00 -25.66 -16.81
C LEU A 600 30.22 -25.15 -18.02
N LEU A 601 29.61 -23.97 -17.90
CA LEU A 601 28.94 -23.26 -18.99
C LEU A 601 29.88 -22.14 -19.48
N PRO A 602 30.44 -22.21 -20.71
CA PRO A 602 31.33 -21.17 -21.22
C PRO A 602 30.58 -19.87 -21.52
N ILE A 603 31.13 -18.75 -21.08
CA ILE A 603 30.56 -17.41 -21.28
C ILE A 603 30.74 -16.97 -22.75
N PRO A 604 29.69 -16.50 -23.43
CA PRO A 604 29.76 -16.19 -24.87
C PRO A 604 30.46 -14.84 -25.13
N THR A 605 31.58 -14.86 -25.85
CA THR A 605 32.36 -13.63 -26.17
C THR A 605 31.85 -12.85 -27.38
N ASN A 606 31.11 -13.50 -28.29
CA ASN A 606 30.80 -12.98 -29.63
C ASN A 606 29.33 -12.61 -29.84
N LEU A 607 28.52 -12.56 -28.78
CA LEU A 607 27.09 -12.26 -28.86
C LEU A 607 26.79 -10.96 -28.09
N ALA A 608 26.37 -9.92 -28.80
CA ALA A 608 25.83 -8.71 -28.19
C ALA A 608 24.45 -9.00 -27.55
N ASP A 609 24.13 -8.29 -26.47
CA ASP A 609 22.86 -8.38 -25.74
C ASP A 609 22.45 -9.82 -25.32
N THR A 610 23.39 -10.60 -24.75
CA THR A 610 23.04 -11.84 -24.03
C THR A 610 23.03 -11.65 -22.51
N ARG A 611 22.15 -12.37 -21.83
CA ARG A 611 22.12 -12.51 -20.37
C ARG A 611 22.28 -13.95 -19.93
N PHE A 612 22.91 -14.15 -18.77
CA PHE A 612 22.87 -15.41 -18.03
C PHE A 612 21.64 -15.44 -17.13
N THR A 613 20.92 -16.55 -17.10
CA THR A 613 19.87 -16.81 -16.09
C THR A 613 19.99 -18.21 -15.51
N LEU A 614 19.77 -18.33 -14.20
CA LEU A 614 19.69 -19.59 -13.47
C LEU A 614 18.45 -19.58 -12.57
N LEU A 615 17.76 -20.72 -12.47
CA LEU A 615 16.65 -20.94 -11.54
C LEU A 615 16.79 -22.32 -10.87
N SER A 616 16.57 -22.39 -9.56
CA SER A 616 16.60 -23.63 -8.78
C SER A 616 15.57 -23.61 -7.64
N ASP A 617 15.14 -24.79 -7.18
CA ASP A 617 14.43 -24.96 -5.91
C ASP A 617 15.36 -25.11 -4.69
N GLN A 618 16.68 -25.19 -4.91
CA GLN A 618 17.70 -25.13 -3.86
C GLN A 618 18.25 -23.70 -3.75
N THR A 619 18.70 -23.32 -2.56
CA THR A 619 19.48 -22.08 -2.35
C THR A 619 20.94 -22.31 -2.73
N PRO A 620 21.56 -21.48 -3.59
CA PRO A 620 23.00 -21.46 -3.80
C PRO A 620 23.74 -21.20 -2.49
N ASP A 621 24.76 -22.01 -2.24
CA ASP A 621 25.53 -22.06 -1.01
C ASP A 621 26.59 -20.94 -0.95
N GLU A 622 26.87 -20.42 0.25
CA GLU A 622 27.92 -19.41 0.47
C GLU A 622 29.31 -20.05 0.60
N ASP A 623 30.38 -19.24 0.55
CA ASP A 623 31.77 -19.71 0.61
C ASP A 623 32.02 -20.52 1.91
N GLY A 624 32.27 -21.83 1.77
CA GLY A 624 32.50 -22.73 2.91
C GLY A 624 31.24 -23.39 3.49
N GLY A 625 30.07 -23.17 2.89
CA GLY A 625 28.82 -23.80 3.32
C GLY A 625 28.71 -25.31 3.04
N HIS A 626 27.59 -25.88 3.49
CA HIS A 626 27.23 -27.30 3.36
C HIS A 626 25.98 -27.53 2.48
N GLY A 627 25.60 -26.54 1.68
CA GLY A 627 24.51 -26.64 0.71
C GLY A 627 24.84 -27.56 -0.48
N LYS A 628 23.78 -28.03 -1.17
CA LYS A 628 23.89 -28.99 -2.29
C LYS A 628 24.35 -28.36 -3.61
N LEU A 629 24.17 -27.06 -3.77
CA LEU A 629 24.34 -26.32 -5.02
C LEU A 629 25.25 -25.13 -4.77
N GLU A 630 26.36 -25.02 -5.49
CA GLU A 630 27.21 -23.83 -5.46
C GLU A 630 27.33 -23.24 -6.87
N VAL A 631 27.27 -21.90 -6.98
CA VAL A 631 27.29 -21.19 -8.26
C VAL A 631 28.45 -20.21 -8.27
N LEU A 632 29.41 -20.49 -9.15
CA LEU A 632 30.73 -19.87 -9.19
C LEU A 632 30.99 -19.26 -10.57
N PHE A 633 31.50 -18.04 -10.62
CA PHE A 633 31.98 -17.40 -11.85
C PHE A 633 33.50 -17.46 -11.88
N CYS A 634 34.07 -18.07 -12.92
CA CYS A 634 35.41 -18.62 -12.89
C CYS A 634 36.27 -18.23 -14.10
N SER A 635 37.57 -18.01 -13.85
CA SER A 635 38.61 -17.76 -14.85
C SER A 635 39.81 -18.67 -14.63
N VAL A 636 40.50 -19.08 -15.70
CA VAL A 636 41.74 -19.87 -15.60
C VAL A 636 42.77 -19.11 -14.76
N PHE A 637 43.29 -19.76 -13.71
CA PHE A 637 44.24 -19.13 -12.79
C PHE A 637 45.68 -19.31 -13.28
N PRO A 638 46.37 -18.23 -13.72
CA PRO A 638 47.73 -18.36 -14.22
C PRO A 638 48.72 -18.56 -13.07
N LEU A 639 49.30 -19.75 -12.96
CA LEU A 639 50.40 -20.06 -12.05
C LEU A 639 51.68 -19.32 -12.48
N LYS A 640 51.78 -18.03 -12.14
CA LYS A 640 53.05 -17.30 -12.11
C LYS A 640 53.93 -17.92 -11.04
N ALA A 641 55.06 -18.51 -11.45
CA ALA A 641 56.00 -19.16 -10.55
C ALA A 641 56.42 -18.21 -9.41
N GLY A 642 56.05 -18.55 -8.17
CA GLY A 642 56.28 -17.73 -6.98
C GLY A 642 55.02 -17.15 -6.32
N GLN A 643 53.85 -17.13 -6.98
CA GLN A 643 52.59 -16.78 -6.33
C GLN A 643 51.89 -18.03 -5.77
N SER A 644 51.87 -18.17 -4.45
CA SER A 644 51.22 -19.26 -3.73
C SER A 644 49.69 -19.19 -3.84
N ALA A 645 49.04 -20.36 -3.89
CA ALA A 645 47.58 -20.48 -3.88
C ALA A 645 46.91 -20.07 -2.55
N THR A 646 47.71 -19.69 -1.54
CA THR A 646 47.29 -19.26 -0.19
C THR A 646 46.59 -17.89 -0.14
N LEU A 647 46.25 -17.31 -1.29
CA LEU A 647 45.47 -16.07 -1.40
C LEU A 647 43.96 -16.32 -1.56
N LEU A 648 43.54 -17.57 -1.80
CA LEU A 648 42.13 -17.95 -1.95
C LEU A 648 41.69 -18.67 -0.67
N SER A 649 40.60 -18.20 -0.05
CA SER A 649 40.12 -18.68 1.25
C SER A 649 39.58 -20.12 1.18
N MET A 650 39.02 -20.51 0.04
CA MET A 650 38.40 -21.82 -0.17
C MET A 650 39.08 -22.58 -1.31
N ASN A 651 39.15 -23.91 -1.21
CA ASN A 651 39.57 -24.80 -2.30
C ASN A 651 38.57 -25.96 -2.43
N ILE A 652 37.98 -26.10 -3.62
CA ILE A 652 37.10 -27.20 -4.01
C ILE A 652 37.89 -28.09 -4.97
N ASP A 653 38.35 -29.23 -4.47
CA ASP A 653 39.12 -30.19 -5.28
C ASP A 653 38.24 -31.35 -5.76
N LEU A 654 37.99 -31.38 -7.07
CA LEU A 654 37.27 -32.43 -7.78
C LEU A 654 38.21 -33.29 -8.64
N SER A 655 39.54 -33.22 -8.41
CA SER A 655 40.53 -33.88 -9.27
C SER A 655 40.90 -35.32 -8.91
N GLY A 656 40.67 -35.74 -7.67
CA GLY A 656 40.80 -37.14 -7.24
C GLY A 656 42.18 -37.75 -7.44
N ASP A 657 43.19 -37.20 -6.78
CA ASP A 657 44.59 -37.68 -6.69
C ASP A 657 45.37 -37.82 -8.02
N LYS A 658 44.85 -37.33 -9.14
CA LYS A 658 45.48 -37.46 -10.47
C LYS A 658 46.30 -36.23 -10.88
N PRO A 659 47.55 -36.41 -11.38
CA PRO A 659 48.34 -35.32 -11.93
C PRO A 659 47.78 -34.89 -13.30
N GLY A 660 47.37 -33.62 -13.39
CA GLY A 660 46.84 -32.99 -14.62
C GLY A 660 45.93 -31.79 -14.36
N SER A 661 45.31 -31.74 -13.17
CA SER A 661 44.12 -30.94 -12.90
C SER A 661 44.15 -29.46 -13.27
N ALA A 662 43.15 -29.04 -14.05
CA ALA A 662 42.88 -27.66 -14.38
C ALA A 662 42.44 -26.87 -13.13
N ARG A 663 42.93 -25.63 -12.98
CA ARG A 663 42.67 -24.77 -11.83
C ARG A 663 42.06 -23.45 -12.25
N LEU A 664 40.89 -23.14 -11.70
CA LEU A 664 40.15 -21.92 -11.93
C LEU A 664 40.06 -21.12 -10.63
N ALA A 665 40.25 -19.80 -10.70
CA ALA A 665 39.91 -18.90 -9.60
C ALA A 665 38.49 -18.38 -9.82
N CYS A 666 37.68 -18.43 -8.76
CA CYS A 666 36.24 -18.26 -8.85
C CYS A 666 35.69 -17.29 -7.80
N LYS A 667 34.60 -16.59 -8.16
CA LYS A 667 33.78 -15.76 -7.28
C LYS A 667 32.44 -16.46 -7.02
N ASN A 668 32.06 -16.64 -5.76
CA ASN A 668 30.75 -17.20 -5.38
C ASN A 668 29.64 -16.15 -5.48
N ALA A 669 28.51 -16.56 -6.10
CA ALA A 669 27.38 -15.71 -6.49
C ALA A 669 26.18 -15.68 -5.51
N ALA A 670 26.23 -16.39 -4.39
CA ALA A 670 25.08 -16.53 -3.47
C ALA A 670 24.53 -15.19 -2.93
N ALA A 671 25.41 -14.20 -2.71
CA ALA A 671 25.06 -12.88 -2.20
C ALA A 671 24.16 -12.02 -3.13
N ASP A 672 24.04 -12.43 -4.41
CA ASP A 672 23.23 -11.79 -5.46
C ASP A 672 21.95 -12.59 -5.82
N VAL A 673 21.62 -13.64 -5.06
CA VAL A 673 20.42 -14.47 -5.29
C VAL A 673 19.13 -13.66 -5.12
N ILE A 674 18.32 -13.67 -6.17
CA ILE A 674 16.97 -13.13 -6.21
C ILE A 674 16.01 -14.22 -5.75
N GLN A 675 15.22 -13.96 -4.73
CA GLN A 675 14.18 -14.88 -4.27
C GLN A 675 12.91 -14.70 -5.10
N LEU A 676 12.37 -15.81 -5.64
CA LEU A 676 11.09 -15.87 -6.33
C LEU A 676 10.11 -16.78 -5.58
N PRO A 677 8.79 -16.50 -5.64
CA PRO A 677 7.80 -17.34 -4.98
C PRO A 677 7.72 -18.73 -5.66
N PRO A 678 7.65 -19.82 -4.87
CA PRO A 678 7.72 -21.18 -5.40
C PRO A 678 6.46 -21.54 -6.20
N SER A 679 6.65 -21.94 -7.45
CA SER A 679 5.57 -22.25 -8.40
C SER A 679 5.57 -23.73 -8.75
N THR A 680 4.91 -24.54 -7.91
CA THR A 680 4.71 -25.98 -8.10
C THR A 680 3.27 -26.27 -8.58
N ARG A 681 2.83 -27.53 -8.59
CA ARG A 681 1.44 -27.89 -8.93
C ARG A 681 0.47 -27.65 -7.76
N GLU A 682 1.03 -27.59 -6.56
CA GLU A 682 0.38 -27.44 -5.26
C GLU A 682 0.23 -25.96 -4.87
N SER A 683 1.15 -25.09 -5.34
CA SER A 683 1.11 -23.64 -5.12
C SER A 683 -0.23 -23.02 -5.53
N LYS A 684 -0.88 -22.33 -4.57
CA LYS A 684 -2.13 -21.57 -4.76
C LYS A 684 -1.90 -20.06 -4.78
N HIS A 685 -0.94 -19.60 -3.98
CA HIS A 685 -0.62 -18.20 -3.72
C HIS A 685 0.90 -18.02 -3.76
N PRO A 686 1.42 -16.81 -4.06
CA PRO A 686 2.86 -16.55 -4.07
C PRO A 686 3.46 -16.42 -2.67
N PHE A 687 2.62 -16.24 -1.64
CA PHE A 687 3.00 -16.08 -0.24
C PHE A 687 2.64 -17.33 0.57
N VAL A 688 3.28 -17.51 1.73
CA VAL A 688 2.89 -18.49 2.76
C VAL A 688 1.82 -17.86 3.66
N GLY A 689 0.64 -18.49 3.77
CA GLY A 689 -0.44 -18.06 4.64
C GLY A 689 -0.22 -18.36 6.12
N GLN A 690 -1.28 -18.22 6.93
CA GLN A 690 -1.25 -18.49 8.37
C GLN A 690 -1.16 -20.00 8.67
N ASP A 691 -1.87 -20.81 7.88
CA ASP A 691 -2.05 -22.25 8.07
C ASP A 691 -1.34 -23.07 6.96
N ASP A 692 -0.50 -22.42 6.14
CA ASP A 692 0.31 -23.06 5.11
C ASP A 692 1.69 -23.45 5.68
N GLU A 693 2.18 -24.64 5.30
CA GLU A 693 3.53 -25.11 5.66
C GLU A 693 4.63 -24.17 5.12
N PRO A 694 5.79 -24.03 5.80
CA PRO A 694 6.91 -23.24 5.31
C PRO A 694 7.48 -23.80 3.99
N VAL A 695 7.32 -23.06 2.89
CA VAL A 695 7.89 -23.42 1.58
C VAL A 695 9.13 -22.57 1.29
N THR A 696 10.21 -23.19 0.83
CA THR A 696 11.42 -22.49 0.38
C THR A 696 11.17 -21.71 -0.92
N PRO A 697 11.58 -20.44 -1.01
CA PRO A 697 11.62 -19.71 -2.28
C PRO A 697 12.42 -20.42 -3.36
N PHE A 698 12.06 -20.19 -4.63
CA PHE A 698 12.97 -20.49 -5.73
C PHE A 698 14.11 -19.46 -5.73
N SER A 699 15.33 -19.93 -5.99
CA SER A 699 16.51 -19.08 -6.14
C SER A 699 16.74 -18.78 -7.62
N TYR A 700 16.78 -17.50 -7.95
CA TYR A 700 17.01 -16.98 -9.30
C TYR A 700 18.30 -16.15 -9.33
N LEU A 701 19.09 -16.28 -10.39
CA LEU A 701 20.22 -15.40 -10.68
C LEU A 701 20.05 -14.85 -12.09
N GLN A 702 20.34 -13.55 -12.27
CA GLN A 702 20.37 -12.88 -13.56
C GLN A 702 21.55 -11.91 -13.61
N TYR A 703 22.35 -12.06 -14.65
CA TYR A 703 23.47 -11.17 -14.97
C TYR A 703 23.42 -10.84 -16.46
N GLU A 704 23.58 -9.57 -16.83
CA GLU A 704 23.81 -9.21 -18.23
C GLU A 704 25.29 -9.47 -18.55
N LEU A 705 25.67 -9.69 -19.83
CA LEU A 705 27.04 -10.10 -20.18
C LEU A 705 28.13 -9.15 -19.63
N ALA A 706 27.82 -7.85 -19.50
CA ALA A 706 28.72 -6.84 -18.96
C ALA A 706 29.08 -7.05 -17.47
N ASP A 707 28.21 -7.69 -16.67
CA ASP A 707 28.48 -7.96 -15.25
C ASP A 707 29.51 -9.08 -15.05
N ILE A 708 29.72 -9.91 -16.08
CA ILE A 708 30.41 -11.21 -15.98
C ILE A 708 31.52 -11.40 -17.02
N ALA A 709 31.78 -10.41 -17.88
CA ALA A 709 32.71 -10.49 -19.01
C ALA A 709 34.17 -10.84 -18.64
N ASP A 710 34.60 -10.55 -17.39
CA ASP A 710 35.93 -10.91 -16.87
C ASP A 710 36.09 -12.42 -16.60
N HIS A 711 35.01 -13.20 -16.72
CA HIS A 711 34.96 -14.63 -16.44
C HIS A 711 34.83 -15.46 -17.71
N GLN A 712 35.41 -16.66 -17.70
CA GLN A 712 35.40 -17.58 -18.85
C GLN A 712 34.30 -18.64 -18.73
N PHE A 713 33.96 -19.05 -17.50
CA PHE A 713 32.96 -20.08 -17.22
C PHE A 713 32.05 -19.68 -16.07
N VAL A 714 30.79 -20.08 -16.15
CA VAL A 714 29.94 -20.26 -14.97
C VAL A 714 30.01 -21.73 -14.59
N ALA A 715 30.56 -22.01 -13.41
CA ALA A 715 30.63 -23.34 -12.84
C ALA A 715 29.43 -23.54 -11.89
N ILE A 716 28.63 -24.57 -12.18
CA ILE A 716 27.53 -25.00 -11.33
C ILE A 716 27.97 -26.31 -10.69
N VAL A 717 28.17 -26.31 -9.38
CA VAL A 717 28.70 -27.44 -8.63
C VAL A 717 27.57 -28.15 -7.91
N ASP A 718 27.34 -29.40 -8.27
CA ASP A 718 26.58 -30.35 -7.47
C ASP A 718 27.49 -30.86 -6.34
N LYS A 719 27.17 -30.52 -5.10
CA LYS A 719 27.92 -30.91 -3.89
C LYS A 719 27.36 -32.18 -3.24
N ALA A 720 26.25 -32.74 -3.75
CA ALA A 720 25.61 -33.89 -3.14
C ALA A 720 26.38 -35.21 -3.43
N THR A 721 26.67 -35.97 -2.38
CA THR A 721 27.26 -37.32 -2.47
C THR A 721 26.21 -38.41 -2.67
N GLU A 722 24.94 -38.12 -2.40
CA GLU A 722 23.82 -39.06 -2.54
C GLU A 722 22.69 -38.50 -3.44
N PRO A 723 21.97 -39.37 -4.19
CA PRO A 723 20.85 -38.94 -5.04
C PRO A 723 19.72 -38.26 -4.26
N THR A 724 19.64 -36.93 -4.34
CA THR A 724 18.69 -36.11 -3.59
C THR A 724 17.73 -35.35 -4.50
N SER A 725 16.54 -35.02 -3.97
CA SER A 725 15.58 -34.15 -4.63
C SER A 725 16.09 -32.71 -4.71
N GLY A 726 15.74 -32.08 -5.82
CA GLY A 726 16.07 -30.71 -6.19
C GLY A 726 16.38 -30.62 -7.69
N TRP A 727 16.23 -29.44 -8.28
CA TRP A 727 16.57 -29.18 -9.68
C TRP A 727 17.23 -27.82 -9.88
N VAL A 728 18.01 -27.69 -10.95
CA VAL A 728 18.57 -26.42 -11.41
C VAL A 728 18.57 -26.35 -12.93
N VAL A 729 18.09 -25.22 -13.46
CA VAL A 729 18.14 -24.89 -14.90
C VAL A 729 18.98 -23.62 -15.04
N ALA A 730 19.96 -23.64 -15.96
CA ALA A 730 20.83 -22.50 -16.20
C ALA A 730 21.18 -22.37 -17.68
N GLU A 731 21.15 -21.14 -18.21
CA GLU A 731 21.40 -20.88 -19.61
C GLU A 731 21.85 -19.44 -19.90
N PHE A 732 22.52 -19.28 -21.04
CA PHE A 732 22.66 -18.00 -21.70
C PHE A 732 21.48 -17.81 -22.67
N SER A 733 20.89 -16.62 -22.65
CA SER A 733 19.77 -16.25 -23.52
C SER A 733 20.02 -14.91 -24.19
N ASP A 734 19.65 -14.83 -25.46
CA ASP A 734 19.57 -13.61 -26.26
C ASP A 734 18.39 -12.76 -25.75
N ASN A 735 18.66 -11.49 -25.45
CA ASN A 735 17.67 -10.58 -24.90
C ASN A 735 16.56 -10.25 -25.92
N GLU A 736 16.84 -10.09 -27.22
CA GLU A 736 15.80 -9.90 -28.25
C GLU A 736 14.88 -11.12 -28.35
N GLN A 737 15.45 -12.33 -28.29
CA GLN A 737 14.65 -13.55 -28.33
C GLN A 737 13.72 -13.66 -27.12
N SER A 738 14.17 -13.17 -25.95
CA SER A 738 13.39 -13.15 -24.71
C SER A 738 12.33 -12.05 -24.64
N LYS A 739 12.57 -10.88 -25.28
CA LYS A 739 11.74 -9.67 -25.19
C LYS A 739 10.73 -9.60 -26.34
N ARG A 740 9.44 -9.50 -26.03
CA ARG A 740 8.34 -9.38 -27.02
C ARG A 740 7.48 -8.16 -26.73
N VAL A 741 7.45 -7.21 -27.66
CA VAL A 741 6.65 -5.98 -27.53
C VAL A 741 5.27 -6.18 -28.17
N GLY A 742 4.22 -6.09 -27.34
CA GLY A 742 2.82 -6.09 -27.77
C GLY A 742 2.41 -4.74 -28.35
N SER A 743 2.74 -4.49 -29.63
CA SER A 743 2.50 -3.23 -30.37
C SER A 743 1.03 -2.94 -30.73
N LEU A 744 0.07 -3.43 -29.94
CA LEU A 744 -1.36 -3.15 -30.13
C LEU A 744 -1.75 -1.81 -29.51
N SER A 745 -2.48 -0.98 -30.26
CA SER A 745 -3.13 0.20 -29.69
C SER A 745 -4.26 -0.19 -28.74
N LEU A 746 -4.53 0.65 -27.73
CA LEU A 746 -5.56 0.38 -26.71
C LEU A 746 -6.94 0.10 -27.33
N ARG A 747 -7.30 0.78 -28.43
CA ARG A 747 -8.55 0.52 -29.18
C ARG A 747 -8.62 -0.90 -29.75
N ARG A 748 -7.51 -1.44 -30.27
CA ARG A 748 -7.44 -2.80 -30.81
C ARG A 748 -7.46 -3.85 -29.70
N LEU A 749 -6.82 -3.54 -28.57
CA LEU A 749 -6.86 -4.36 -27.35
C LEU A 749 -8.27 -4.43 -26.73
N LEU A 750 -8.99 -3.30 -26.70
CA LEU A 750 -10.40 -3.21 -26.28
C LEU A 750 -11.33 -4.07 -27.15
N ALA A 751 -11.11 -4.09 -28.48
CA ALA A 751 -11.98 -4.78 -29.42
C ALA A 751 -11.71 -6.29 -29.56
N PHE A 752 -10.45 -6.73 -29.48
CA PHE A 752 -10.06 -8.10 -29.84
C PHE A 752 -9.15 -8.82 -28.82
N GLY A 753 -8.73 -8.14 -27.74
CA GLY A 753 -7.71 -8.63 -26.83
C GLY A 753 -6.31 -8.72 -27.46
N LEU A 754 -5.38 -9.29 -26.69
CA LEU A 754 -4.03 -9.63 -27.13
C LEU A 754 -3.90 -11.16 -27.11
N LYS A 755 -3.29 -11.73 -28.15
CA LYS A 755 -2.90 -13.14 -28.23
C LYS A 755 -1.44 -13.22 -28.65
N ILE A 756 -0.63 -13.97 -27.91
CA ILE A 756 0.80 -14.18 -28.16
C ILE A 756 1.07 -15.68 -28.06
N LYS A 757 1.85 -16.23 -28.99
CA LYS A 757 2.32 -17.62 -28.92
C LYS A 757 3.81 -17.61 -28.60
N LEU A 758 4.18 -18.16 -27.45
CA LEU A 758 5.57 -18.39 -27.09
C LEU A 758 6.05 -19.67 -27.81
N PRO A 759 7.18 -19.64 -28.53
CA PRO A 759 7.65 -20.78 -29.31
C PRO A 759 8.02 -21.98 -28.43
N SER A 760 8.07 -23.17 -29.05
CA SER A 760 8.49 -24.44 -28.43
C SER A 760 9.93 -24.38 -27.91
N ILE A 761 10.84 -23.91 -28.74
CA ILE A 761 12.21 -23.54 -28.37
C ILE A 761 12.17 -22.06 -27.96
N ARG A 762 12.48 -21.80 -26.69
CA ARG A 762 12.53 -20.46 -26.07
C ARG A 762 13.49 -20.47 -24.88
N PRO A 763 13.96 -19.30 -24.43
CA PRO A 763 14.48 -19.13 -23.08
C PRO A 763 13.45 -19.51 -21.99
N MET A 764 13.96 -19.85 -20.80
CA MET A 764 13.20 -20.07 -19.57
C MET A 764 12.35 -18.86 -19.20
N VAL A 765 12.93 -17.66 -19.35
CA VAL A 765 12.33 -16.37 -18.96
C VAL A 765 11.99 -15.55 -20.20
N MET A 766 10.70 -15.40 -20.45
CA MET A 766 10.13 -14.57 -21.52
C MET A 766 9.58 -13.27 -20.94
N GLU A 767 9.76 -12.15 -21.64
CA GLU A 767 9.25 -10.84 -21.22
C GLU A 767 8.30 -10.28 -22.27
N VAL A 768 7.07 -9.93 -21.85
CA VAL A 768 6.06 -9.33 -22.72
C VAL A 768 5.76 -7.91 -22.26
N LYS A 769 6.24 -6.90 -22.99
CA LYS A 769 5.94 -5.48 -22.74
C LYS A 769 4.66 -5.07 -23.46
N ILE A 770 3.73 -4.38 -22.79
CA ILE A 770 2.45 -3.96 -23.39
C ILE A 770 2.23 -2.44 -23.16
N PRO A 771 2.86 -1.56 -23.97
CA PRO A 771 2.83 -0.11 -23.79
C PRO A 771 1.44 0.55 -23.67
N ALA A 772 0.42 -0.03 -24.29
CA ALA A 772 -0.95 0.48 -24.24
C ALA A 772 -1.62 0.37 -22.85
N LEU A 773 -1.00 -0.32 -21.89
CA LEU A 773 -1.57 -0.65 -20.58
C LEU A 773 -0.96 0.18 -19.44
N HIS A 774 -1.40 1.44 -19.37
CA HIS A 774 -1.02 2.41 -18.33
C HIS A 774 -2.20 2.85 -17.43
N SER A 775 -3.46 2.62 -17.86
CA SER A 775 -4.65 3.08 -17.14
C SER A 775 -5.06 2.13 -16.02
N SER A 776 -5.10 2.66 -14.79
CA SER A 776 -5.43 1.93 -13.57
C SER A 776 -6.94 1.64 -13.39
N LEU A 777 -7.79 2.17 -14.26
CA LEU A 777 -9.25 1.99 -14.25
C LEU A 777 -9.71 0.69 -14.92
N LEU A 778 -8.84 0.03 -15.69
CA LEU A 778 -9.15 -1.18 -16.44
C LEU A 778 -8.48 -2.40 -15.80
N SER A 779 -9.21 -3.51 -15.77
CA SER A 779 -8.71 -4.82 -15.32
C SER A 779 -8.76 -5.85 -16.43
N TYR A 780 -7.87 -6.84 -16.39
CA TYR A 780 -7.66 -7.79 -17.49
C TYR A 780 -7.56 -9.22 -16.97
N ASN A 781 -8.11 -10.16 -17.75
CA ASN A 781 -8.00 -11.59 -17.52
C ASN A 781 -6.90 -12.15 -18.43
N LEU A 782 -5.76 -12.50 -17.82
CA LEU A 782 -4.69 -13.25 -18.47
C LEU A 782 -5.04 -14.74 -18.44
N LYS A 783 -4.78 -15.45 -19.55
CA LYS A 783 -4.81 -16.91 -19.64
C LYS A 783 -3.51 -17.40 -20.25
N VAL A 784 -2.95 -18.44 -19.64
CA VAL A 784 -1.71 -19.11 -20.06
C VAL A 784 -2.04 -20.57 -20.35
N GLY A 785 -1.65 -21.04 -21.53
CA GLY A 785 -1.85 -22.42 -21.95
C GLY A 785 -1.00 -23.39 -21.13
N ASN A 786 -1.54 -24.57 -20.84
CA ASN A 786 -0.77 -25.65 -20.23
C ASN A 786 0.39 -26.05 -21.17
N GLN A 787 1.55 -26.36 -20.59
CA GLN A 787 2.61 -27.04 -21.31
C GLN A 787 2.29 -28.53 -21.44
N ALA A 788 2.55 -29.09 -22.63
CA ALA A 788 2.73 -30.52 -22.77
C ALA A 788 4.20 -30.84 -22.44
N CYS A 789 4.44 -31.71 -21.47
CA CYS A 789 5.76 -32.21 -21.11
C CYS A 789 5.73 -33.74 -21.27
N GLY A 790 6.88 -34.35 -21.58
CA GLY A 790 7.00 -35.80 -21.67
C GLY A 790 6.88 -36.50 -20.31
N ASP A 791 7.17 -37.81 -20.28
CA ASP A 791 6.92 -38.68 -19.12
C ASP A 791 7.66 -38.26 -17.84
N GLU A 792 8.80 -37.55 -17.96
CA GLU A 792 9.51 -36.97 -16.80
C GLU A 792 8.78 -35.77 -16.15
N GLY A 793 7.74 -35.24 -16.78
CA GLY A 793 6.99 -34.08 -16.30
C GLY A 793 7.76 -32.75 -16.34
N GLN A 794 7.10 -31.70 -15.84
CA GLN A 794 7.68 -30.37 -15.68
C GLN A 794 8.47 -30.25 -14.36
N LEU A 795 9.52 -29.44 -14.34
CA LEU A 795 10.27 -29.05 -13.15
C LEU A 795 9.48 -28.08 -12.26
N PHE A 796 8.82 -27.10 -12.86
CA PHE A 796 8.01 -26.09 -12.18
C PHE A 796 6.78 -25.71 -13.03
N THR A 797 5.73 -25.16 -12.42
CA THR A 797 4.57 -24.62 -13.16
C THR A 797 4.83 -23.19 -13.61
N PRO A 798 4.18 -22.71 -14.70
CA PRO A 798 4.33 -21.33 -15.16
C PRO A 798 4.13 -20.30 -14.05
N LEU A 799 5.17 -19.50 -13.83
CA LEU A 799 5.21 -18.37 -12.90
C LEU A 799 5.14 -17.07 -13.72
N VAL A 800 4.29 -16.13 -13.34
CA VAL A 800 4.17 -14.83 -14.00
C VAL A 800 4.35 -13.71 -12.98
N ARG A 801 5.28 -12.80 -13.25
CA ARG A 801 5.40 -11.49 -12.59
C ARG A 801 4.81 -10.42 -13.50
N GLN A 802 3.71 -9.83 -13.09
CA GLN A 802 3.35 -8.49 -13.54
C GLN A 802 4.29 -7.48 -12.88
N TYR A 803 4.77 -6.47 -13.62
CA TYR A 803 5.43 -5.32 -13.01
C TYR A 803 5.27 -4.00 -13.78
N LEU A 804 5.59 -2.90 -13.09
CA LEU A 804 5.69 -1.52 -13.60
C LEU A 804 7.08 -0.95 -13.28
N SER A 805 7.72 -0.30 -14.27
CA SER A 805 9.05 0.30 -14.14
C SER A 805 9.11 1.40 -13.06
N LYS A 806 8.08 2.26 -12.99
CA LYS A 806 7.82 3.20 -11.88
C LYS A 806 6.29 3.19 -11.60
N PRO A 807 5.81 3.16 -10.34
CA PRO A 807 6.55 3.20 -9.08
C PRO A 807 6.80 1.79 -8.47
N TYR A 808 7.62 0.97 -9.14
CA TYR A 808 8.08 -0.36 -8.68
C TYR A 808 6.99 -1.31 -8.13
N GLU A 809 5.81 -1.33 -8.74
CA GLU A 809 4.85 -2.41 -8.51
C GLU A 809 5.38 -3.70 -9.14
N SER A 810 5.46 -4.79 -8.37
CA SER A 810 5.62 -6.16 -8.87
C SER A 810 4.59 -7.05 -8.18
N LYS A 811 4.04 -8.00 -8.93
CA LYS A 811 2.97 -8.88 -8.47
C LYS A 811 3.11 -10.25 -9.11
N TYR A 812 3.21 -11.28 -8.28
CA TYR A 812 3.48 -12.64 -8.71
C TYR A 812 2.21 -13.49 -8.73
N PHE A 813 2.11 -14.34 -9.74
CA PHE A 813 1.09 -15.36 -9.91
C PHE A 813 1.81 -16.69 -10.13
N VAL A 814 1.55 -17.67 -9.26
CA VAL A 814 2.08 -19.03 -9.31
C VAL A 814 1.08 -19.97 -10.01
N ASN A 815 1.56 -21.11 -10.53
CA ASN A 815 0.70 -22.18 -11.09
C ASN A 815 -0.28 -21.67 -12.17
N VAL A 816 0.19 -20.75 -13.02
CA VAL A 816 -0.69 -19.88 -13.80
C VAL A 816 -1.37 -20.61 -14.94
N LYS A 817 -2.71 -20.71 -14.83
CA LYS A 817 -3.62 -21.06 -15.93
C LYS A 817 -4.48 -19.86 -16.31
N GLN A 818 -4.96 -19.11 -15.31
CA GLN A 818 -5.64 -17.83 -15.47
C GLN A 818 -5.18 -16.89 -14.34
N ALA A 819 -5.05 -15.59 -14.61
CA ALA A 819 -4.63 -14.58 -13.63
C ALA A 819 -5.36 -13.24 -13.82
N ASN A 820 -5.60 -12.56 -12.69
CA ASN A 820 -6.28 -11.27 -12.60
C ASN A 820 -5.24 -10.14 -12.62
N ILE A 821 -5.16 -9.44 -13.75
CA ILE A 821 -4.20 -8.36 -14.00
C ILE A 821 -4.88 -7.01 -13.73
N ASN A 822 -4.44 -6.33 -12.68
CA ASN A 822 -4.92 -5.02 -12.22
C ASN A 822 -3.69 -4.18 -11.82
N LEU A 823 -3.68 -2.86 -12.06
CA LEU A 823 -2.45 -2.07 -11.98
C LEU A 823 -2.62 -0.70 -11.29
N HIS A 824 -1.55 -0.25 -10.63
CA HIS A 824 -1.45 1.07 -9.96
C HIS A 824 -0.60 2.06 -10.77
N GLY A 825 -0.91 2.15 -12.07
CA GLY A 825 -0.27 3.04 -13.05
C GLY A 825 -0.81 4.47 -13.01
N VAL A 826 -1.00 5.08 -14.19
CA VAL A 826 -1.47 6.46 -14.28
C VAL A 826 -2.92 6.56 -13.79
N ALA A 827 -3.11 7.23 -12.66
CA ALA A 827 -4.42 7.53 -12.08
C ALA A 827 -4.87 8.97 -12.39
N PRO A 828 -6.18 9.25 -12.46
CA PRO A 828 -6.70 10.59 -12.71
C PRO A 828 -6.23 11.62 -11.66
N PHE A 829 -5.89 12.83 -12.14
CA PHE A 829 -5.46 13.96 -11.31
C PHE A 829 -4.19 13.68 -10.46
N MET A 830 -3.30 12.81 -10.93
CA MET A 830 -1.96 12.69 -10.39
C MET A 830 -1.05 13.78 -10.98
N PRO A 831 -0.17 14.41 -10.19
CA PRO A 831 0.87 15.31 -10.70
C PRO A 831 1.88 14.57 -11.60
N PRO A 832 2.52 15.24 -12.57
CA PRO A 832 3.55 14.65 -13.41
C PRO A 832 4.80 14.26 -12.58
N PRO A 833 5.56 13.24 -13.00
CA PRO A 833 6.82 12.87 -12.36
C PRO A 833 7.89 13.97 -12.54
N LEU A 834 8.87 14.03 -11.63
CA LEU A 834 10.04 14.92 -11.72
C LEU A 834 10.91 14.61 -12.95
N GLU A 835 11.06 13.33 -13.25
CA GLU A 835 11.80 12.83 -14.41
C GLU A 835 10.79 12.41 -15.50
N PRO A 836 10.95 12.85 -16.76
CA PRO A 836 10.17 12.30 -17.88
C PRO A 836 10.35 10.78 -17.98
N ARG A 837 9.25 10.02 -17.99
CA ARG A 837 9.30 8.57 -18.16
C ARG A 837 9.90 8.24 -19.53
N GLN A 838 11.07 7.59 -19.53
CA GLN A 838 11.82 7.30 -20.75
C GLN A 838 11.19 6.13 -21.52
N GLY A 839 10.29 6.46 -22.44
CA GLY A 839 9.59 5.51 -23.29
C GLY A 839 8.16 5.19 -22.81
N HIS A 840 7.46 4.37 -23.58
CA HIS A 840 6.06 4.03 -23.33
C HIS A 840 5.92 2.93 -22.25
N ASP A 841 6.22 3.27 -20.99
CA ASP A 841 6.07 2.42 -19.81
C ASP A 841 4.59 2.09 -19.50
N GLY A 842 4.08 1.09 -20.21
CA GLY A 842 2.92 0.29 -19.78
C GLY A 842 3.35 -0.94 -18.97
N ILE A 843 2.38 -1.79 -18.63
CA ILE A 843 2.63 -3.05 -17.92
C ILE A 843 3.65 -3.93 -18.67
N SER A 844 4.51 -4.61 -17.91
CA SER A 844 5.38 -5.67 -18.39
C SER A 844 5.05 -6.98 -17.67
N LEU A 845 5.02 -8.10 -18.42
CA LEU A 845 4.76 -9.44 -17.92
C LEU A 845 6.01 -10.30 -18.12
N GLN A 846 6.73 -10.58 -17.04
CA GLN A 846 7.87 -11.50 -17.01
C GLN A 846 7.36 -12.90 -16.66
N ILE A 847 7.71 -13.90 -17.47
CA ILE A 847 7.07 -15.22 -17.50
C ILE A 847 8.17 -16.27 -17.44
N TRP A 848 8.25 -17.01 -16.34
CA TRP A 848 9.11 -18.19 -16.22
C TRP A 848 8.32 -19.41 -16.64
N THR A 849 8.91 -20.21 -17.53
CA THR A 849 8.33 -21.44 -18.07
C THR A 849 9.38 -22.53 -18.08
N ASP A 850 9.00 -23.77 -17.76
CA ASP A 850 9.91 -24.90 -17.95
C ASP A 850 10.34 -24.94 -19.44
N PRO A 851 11.65 -24.85 -19.74
CA PRO A 851 12.15 -24.83 -21.10
C PRO A 851 12.55 -26.24 -21.59
N THR A 852 12.49 -27.26 -20.73
CA THR A 852 12.77 -28.67 -21.06
C THR A 852 11.58 -29.37 -21.72
N CYS A 853 10.36 -28.90 -21.46
CA CYS A 853 9.13 -29.52 -22.00
C CYS A 853 8.95 -29.42 -23.53
N GLY A 854 9.71 -28.55 -24.22
CA GLY A 854 9.71 -28.47 -25.70
C GLY A 854 8.40 -28.05 -26.38
N SER A 855 7.33 -27.77 -25.64
CA SER A 855 6.01 -27.37 -26.17
C SER A 855 5.82 -25.86 -26.20
N ALA A 856 5.11 -25.36 -27.21
CA ALA A 856 4.74 -23.95 -27.35
C ALA A 856 3.64 -23.57 -26.33
N VAL A 857 3.67 -22.32 -25.84
CA VAL A 857 2.70 -21.82 -24.84
C VAL A 857 1.88 -20.68 -25.45
N ASP A 858 0.58 -20.89 -25.59
CA ASP A 858 -0.36 -19.85 -26.04
C ASP A 858 -0.77 -18.96 -24.84
N MET A 859 -0.63 -17.65 -24.99
CA MET A 859 -1.03 -16.62 -24.04
C MET A 859 -2.18 -15.78 -24.64
N SER A 860 -3.17 -15.43 -23.82
CA SER A 860 -4.15 -14.40 -24.19
C SER A 860 -4.49 -13.48 -23.02
N LEU A 861 -4.64 -12.19 -23.32
CA LEU A 861 -5.00 -11.14 -22.36
C LEU A 861 -6.23 -10.42 -22.89
N ASN A 862 -7.32 -10.43 -22.12
CA ASN A 862 -8.63 -9.89 -22.51
C ASN A 862 -9.15 -8.95 -21.41
N ILE A 863 -9.94 -7.94 -21.75
CA ILE A 863 -10.43 -6.97 -20.76
C ILE A 863 -11.57 -7.57 -19.92
N ASP A 864 -11.46 -7.45 -18.61
CA ASP A 864 -12.57 -7.72 -17.69
C ASP A 864 -13.39 -6.43 -17.50
N VAL A 865 -14.37 -6.23 -18.38
CA VAL A 865 -15.29 -5.08 -18.32
C VAL A 865 -16.05 -5.05 -17.00
N PHE A 866 -16.47 -6.21 -16.48
CA PHE A 866 -17.19 -6.31 -15.22
C PHE A 866 -16.29 -5.97 -14.04
N GLY A 867 -15.07 -6.50 -13.99
CA GLY A 867 -14.05 -6.17 -12.98
C GLY A 867 -13.63 -4.69 -13.01
N SER A 868 -13.66 -4.04 -14.17
CA SER A 868 -13.27 -2.64 -14.33
C SER A 868 -14.23 -1.68 -13.61
N PHE A 869 -15.54 -2.01 -13.53
CA PHE A 869 -16.50 -1.20 -12.76
C PHE A 869 -16.11 -1.05 -11.28
N GLY A 870 -15.54 -2.08 -10.66
CA GLY A 870 -15.08 -2.01 -9.26
C GLY A 870 -13.91 -1.06 -9.05
N LYS A 871 -13.08 -0.84 -10.08
CA LYS A 871 -11.93 0.09 -10.03
C LYS A 871 -12.33 1.57 -10.16
N LEU A 872 -13.59 1.87 -10.50
CA LEU A 872 -14.14 3.23 -10.48
C LEU A 872 -14.31 3.76 -9.05
N TYR A 873 -14.80 2.94 -8.12
CA TYR A 873 -15.19 3.38 -6.77
C TYR A 873 -14.05 4.11 -6.04
N MET A 874 -12.90 3.45 -5.88
CA MET A 874 -11.78 4.01 -5.12
C MET A 874 -11.26 5.36 -5.64
N ARG A 875 -11.28 5.56 -6.96
CA ARG A 875 -10.68 6.73 -7.63
C ARG A 875 -11.66 7.87 -7.87
N TYR A 876 -12.96 7.56 -7.93
CA TYR A 876 -14.03 8.54 -8.15
C TYR A 876 -14.95 8.72 -6.93
N ARG A 877 -14.68 8.11 -5.76
CA ARG A 877 -15.53 8.20 -4.55
C ARG A 877 -15.94 9.62 -4.14
N THR A 878 -15.03 10.60 -4.25
CA THR A 878 -15.34 12.02 -3.95
C THR A 878 -16.28 12.63 -4.97
N ILE A 879 -16.13 12.28 -6.27
CA ILE A 879 -17.04 12.69 -7.34
C ILE A 879 -18.40 11.99 -7.21
N ILE A 880 -18.44 10.72 -6.77
CA ILE A 880 -19.69 10.01 -6.44
C ILE A 880 -20.44 10.70 -5.29
N ALA A 881 -19.73 11.26 -4.30
CA ALA A 881 -20.33 12.04 -3.21
C ALA A 881 -20.75 13.47 -3.63
N ALA A 882 -19.97 14.12 -4.50
CA ALA A 882 -20.26 15.49 -4.98
C ALA A 882 -21.36 15.54 -6.07
N PHE A 883 -21.51 14.48 -6.87
CA PHE A 883 -22.46 14.46 -7.98
C PHE A 883 -23.94 14.65 -7.56
N PRO A 884 -24.45 14.04 -6.46
CA PRO A 884 -25.75 14.38 -5.90
C PRO A 884 -25.93 15.88 -5.58
N LEU A 885 -24.90 16.55 -5.03
CA LEU A 885 -24.95 17.98 -4.73
C LEU A 885 -25.04 18.81 -6.02
N LEU A 886 -24.27 18.46 -7.06
CA LEU A 886 -24.37 19.09 -8.38
C LEU A 886 -25.79 18.93 -8.97
N ILE A 887 -26.39 17.73 -8.88
CA ILE A 887 -27.74 17.49 -9.38
C ILE A 887 -28.79 18.29 -8.61
N VAL A 888 -28.69 18.36 -7.27
CA VAL A 888 -29.59 19.19 -6.44
C VAL A 888 -29.42 20.68 -6.79
N ALA A 889 -28.20 21.17 -6.96
CA ALA A 889 -27.92 22.56 -7.36
C ALA A 889 -28.48 22.89 -8.75
N LEU A 890 -28.36 21.98 -9.73
CA LEU A 890 -28.96 22.14 -11.07
C LEU A 890 -30.50 22.18 -11.01
N VAL A 891 -31.12 21.33 -10.18
CA VAL A 891 -32.57 21.32 -10.01
C VAL A 891 -33.06 22.60 -9.32
N ILE A 892 -32.41 23.04 -8.23
CA ILE A 892 -32.72 24.32 -7.57
C ILE A 892 -32.54 25.49 -8.54
N GLY A 893 -31.43 25.53 -9.29
CA GLY A 893 -31.19 26.53 -10.32
C GLY A 893 -32.28 26.57 -11.39
N LYS A 894 -32.82 25.41 -11.80
CA LYS A 894 -33.94 25.39 -12.74
C LYS A 894 -35.29 25.73 -12.11
N GLN A 895 -35.54 25.36 -10.85
CA GLN A 895 -36.72 25.84 -10.10
C GLN A 895 -36.71 27.37 -9.99
N LEU A 896 -35.56 27.98 -9.69
CA LEU A 896 -35.38 29.43 -9.63
C LEU A 896 -35.56 30.11 -11.00
N SER A 897 -35.05 29.54 -12.10
CA SER A 897 -35.34 30.03 -13.45
C SER A 897 -36.85 29.98 -13.73
N ILE A 898 -37.52 28.85 -13.49
CA ILE A 898 -38.97 28.74 -13.76
C ILE A 898 -39.76 29.74 -12.89
N TYR A 899 -39.35 29.93 -11.64
CA TYR A 899 -39.95 30.93 -10.76
C TYR A 899 -39.76 32.36 -11.27
N ASN A 900 -38.56 32.72 -11.73
CA ASN A 900 -38.28 34.02 -12.35
C ASN A 900 -39.12 34.23 -13.63
N ASP A 901 -39.25 33.20 -14.47
CA ASP A 901 -39.90 33.28 -15.77
C ASP A 901 -41.44 33.22 -15.69
N THR A 902 -42.02 32.73 -14.57
CA THR A 902 -43.47 32.44 -14.45
C THR A 902 -44.13 32.88 -13.14
N GLY A 903 -43.37 33.28 -12.12
CA GLY A 903 -43.87 33.54 -10.76
C GLY A 903 -44.24 32.27 -9.95
N ILE A 904 -44.12 31.07 -10.52
CA ILE A 904 -44.53 29.81 -9.89
C ILE A 904 -43.31 28.98 -9.51
N PHE A 905 -43.17 28.67 -8.21
CA PHE A 905 -42.11 27.79 -7.72
C PHE A 905 -42.55 26.33 -7.86
N VAL A 906 -42.05 25.66 -8.91
CA VAL A 906 -42.41 24.26 -9.22
C VAL A 906 -41.80 23.26 -8.24
N SER A 907 -42.39 22.06 -8.14
CA SER A 907 -41.90 21.01 -7.25
C SER A 907 -40.51 20.51 -7.67
N PHE A 908 -39.76 19.91 -6.74
CA PHE A 908 -38.45 19.31 -7.02
C PHE A 908 -38.55 18.22 -8.11
N THR A 909 -39.64 17.43 -8.12
CA THR A 909 -39.91 16.40 -9.12
C THR A 909 -40.10 16.98 -10.53
N GLU A 910 -40.76 18.14 -10.65
CA GLU A 910 -40.93 18.84 -11.93
C GLU A 910 -39.64 19.53 -12.38
N GLY A 911 -38.88 20.13 -11.44
CA GLY A 911 -37.54 20.65 -11.69
C GLY A 911 -36.58 19.56 -12.17
N MET A 912 -36.64 18.37 -11.57
CA MET A 912 -35.87 17.19 -11.98
C MET A 912 -36.24 16.71 -13.38
N ASP A 913 -37.53 16.58 -13.72
CA ASP A 913 -37.95 16.19 -15.07
C ASP A 913 -37.55 17.24 -16.13
N ALA A 914 -37.60 18.53 -15.79
CA ALA A 914 -37.10 19.60 -16.65
C ALA A 914 -35.57 19.54 -16.84
N CYS A 915 -34.82 19.20 -15.79
CA CYS A 915 -33.37 19.02 -15.87
C CYS A 915 -32.97 17.78 -16.68
N LEU A 916 -33.60 16.62 -16.42
CA LEU A 916 -33.33 15.36 -17.11
C LEU A 916 -33.60 15.42 -18.62
N ARG A 917 -34.57 16.23 -19.06
CA ARG A 917 -34.90 16.38 -20.49
C ARG A 917 -33.95 17.29 -21.28
N ARG A 918 -33.21 18.19 -20.63
CA ARG A 918 -32.45 19.25 -21.34
C ARG A 918 -31.12 19.63 -20.70
N ILE A 919 -31.10 19.90 -19.40
CA ILE A 919 -29.91 20.43 -18.73
C ILE A 919 -28.89 19.32 -18.47
N ILE A 920 -29.31 18.20 -17.88
CA ILE A 920 -28.41 17.09 -17.54
C ILE A 920 -27.80 16.46 -18.82
N PRO A 921 -28.55 16.19 -19.91
CA PRO A 921 -27.96 15.72 -21.16
C PRO A 921 -26.96 16.72 -21.77
N LEU A 922 -27.24 18.02 -21.73
CA LEU A 922 -26.34 19.06 -22.24
C LEU A 922 -25.06 19.14 -21.41
N VAL A 923 -25.18 19.17 -20.07
CA VAL A 923 -24.02 19.18 -19.16
C VAL A 923 -23.18 17.92 -19.33
N MET A 924 -23.79 16.74 -19.47
CA MET A 924 -23.07 15.50 -19.75
C MET A 924 -22.37 15.51 -21.11
N LEU A 925 -22.99 16.08 -22.16
CA LEU A 925 -22.36 16.24 -23.47
C LEU A 925 -21.17 17.21 -23.39
N CYS A 926 -21.32 18.35 -22.73
CA CYS A 926 -20.22 19.29 -22.51
C CYS A 926 -19.07 18.65 -21.71
N LEU A 927 -19.37 17.94 -20.61
CA LEU A 927 -18.36 17.26 -19.79
C LEU A 927 -17.64 16.13 -20.53
N THR A 928 -18.35 15.36 -21.36
CA THR A 928 -17.73 14.31 -22.19
C THR A 928 -16.89 14.87 -23.33
N VAL A 929 -17.33 15.95 -23.99
CA VAL A 929 -16.53 16.68 -24.98
C VAL A 929 -15.28 17.29 -24.35
N VAL A 930 -15.40 17.98 -23.20
CA VAL A 930 -14.25 18.54 -22.48
C VAL A 930 -13.28 17.45 -22.03
N SER A 931 -13.79 16.34 -21.47
CA SER A 931 -12.97 15.20 -21.08
C SER A 931 -12.24 14.55 -22.28
N TRP A 932 -12.90 14.50 -23.45
CA TRP A 932 -12.31 13.97 -24.68
C TRP A 932 -11.23 14.90 -25.25
N VAL A 933 -11.48 16.22 -25.27
CA VAL A 933 -10.50 17.24 -25.69
C VAL A 933 -9.27 17.19 -24.78
N LEU A 934 -9.45 17.25 -23.45
CA LEU A 934 -8.35 17.17 -22.48
C LEU A 934 -7.55 15.85 -22.58
N SER A 935 -8.23 14.73 -22.81
CA SER A 935 -7.61 13.41 -23.03
C SER A 935 -6.82 13.36 -24.35
N SER A 936 -7.29 14.07 -25.38
CA SER A 936 -6.58 14.16 -26.67
C SER A 936 -5.39 15.10 -26.64
N SER A 937 -5.43 16.21 -25.89
CA SER A 937 -4.30 17.14 -25.76
C SER A 937 -3.15 16.52 -24.95
N SER A 938 -3.46 15.73 -23.92
CA SER A 938 -2.45 15.00 -23.13
C SER A 938 -1.82 13.80 -23.85
N ALA A 939 -2.22 13.50 -25.09
CA ALA A 939 -1.63 12.45 -25.93
C ALA A 939 -0.52 12.95 -26.88
N SER A 940 -0.27 14.26 -26.93
CA SER A 940 0.81 14.87 -27.72
C SER A 940 1.99 15.28 -26.83
N PRO A 941 3.24 14.97 -27.18
CA PRO A 941 4.40 15.56 -26.50
C PRO A 941 4.44 17.06 -26.80
N VAL A 942 4.45 17.89 -25.75
CA VAL A 942 4.67 19.33 -25.88
C VAL A 942 6.15 19.55 -26.20
N ASP A 943 6.43 20.37 -27.21
CA ASP A 943 7.79 20.72 -27.62
C ASP A 943 8.51 21.48 -26.48
N PRO A 944 9.69 21.03 -26.00
CA PRO A 944 10.41 21.72 -24.93
C PRO A 944 10.76 23.17 -25.28
N ALA A 945 10.90 23.53 -26.56
CA ALA A 945 11.14 24.91 -26.98
C ALA A 945 9.99 25.86 -26.61
N LEU A 946 8.77 25.35 -26.42
CA LEU A 946 7.64 26.15 -25.96
C LEU A 946 7.71 26.43 -24.46
N LEU A 947 8.22 25.50 -23.65
CA LEU A 947 8.28 25.65 -22.19
C LEU A 947 9.24 26.76 -21.76
N ASP A 948 10.42 26.86 -22.38
CA ASP A 948 11.36 27.95 -22.12
C ASP A 948 10.74 29.34 -22.40
N SER A 949 9.92 29.46 -23.45
CA SER A 949 9.23 30.72 -23.76
C SER A 949 8.21 31.15 -22.71
N VAL A 950 7.60 30.20 -21.99
CA VAL A 950 6.63 30.47 -20.91
C VAL A 950 7.35 30.78 -19.61
N TRP A 951 8.40 30.03 -19.24
CA TRP A 951 9.11 30.22 -17.98
C TRP A 951 9.95 31.51 -17.93
N VAL A 952 10.55 31.93 -19.05
CA VAL A 952 11.32 33.19 -19.12
C VAL A 952 10.42 34.44 -19.04
N GLY A 953 9.12 34.31 -19.32
CA GLY A 953 8.18 35.44 -19.28
C GLY A 953 7.84 35.98 -17.89
N ALA A 954 8.10 35.21 -16.82
CA ALA A 954 7.60 35.50 -15.48
C ALA A 954 8.57 36.31 -14.56
N TYR A 955 9.84 36.49 -14.95
CA TYR A 955 10.85 37.15 -14.11
C TYR A 955 11.51 38.36 -14.77
N LYS A 956 11.00 39.55 -14.45
CA LYS A 956 11.79 40.80 -14.49
C LYS A 956 11.53 41.61 -13.20
N PRO A 957 12.53 41.80 -12.32
CA PRO A 957 12.38 42.68 -11.17
C PRO A 957 12.28 44.14 -11.64
N GLY A 958 11.32 44.88 -11.09
CA GLY A 958 11.13 46.30 -11.38
C GLY A 958 12.19 47.14 -10.68
N LEU A 959 13.24 47.53 -11.42
CA LEU A 959 14.26 48.47 -10.97
C LEU A 959 13.94 49.89 -11.47
N ALA A 960 14.05 50.84 -10.55
CA ALA A 960 13.98 52.30 -10.66
C ALA A 960 13.64 52.99 -12.00
N ARG A 961 12.77 54.00 -11.92
CA ARG A 961 12.86 55.19 -12.76
C ARG A 961 12.69 56.45 -11.92
N GLU A 962 13.50 57.45 -12.23
CA GLU A 962 13.48 58.78 -11.61
C GLU A 962 12.33 59.62 -12.20
N GLU A 963 11.54 60.25 -11.33
CA GLU A 963 11.36 61.71 -11.23
C GLU A 963 10.74 62.06 -9.86
#